data_AF-A0A9E5C384-F1
#
_entry.id   AF-A0A9E5C384-F1
#
_cell.length_a   1.000
_cell.length_b   1.000
_cell.length_c   1.000
_cell.angle_alpha   90.00
_cell.angle_beta   90.00
_cell.angle_gamma   90.00
#
_symmetry.space_group_name_H-M   'P 1'
#
loop_
_entity.id
_entity.type
_entity.pdbx_description
1 polymer ?
#
loop_
_entity_poly.entity_id
_entity_poly.type
_entity_poly.pdbx_seq_one_letter_code
_entity_poly.pdbx_strand_id
1 'polypeptide(L)'
;MYKIGIDVGGTFTDFVVVKQGQAPRYFKTPSTPNDPSAGVMSGLEDAASAYGLSLQEFLEATELVIHGTTVATNTLVERKGARVGLITTDGFRDLLEMREGLKEDRYNLRMTPVAPLVPRYLRLGVPERVRSNGAVETALDEEALDRALDYFRDEGVEALAVCFLFSYVNTSHEERAAARILERFPEAYTSLSHEIIPQIKEFDRLSTTVINSYVGPVFGKYLQHLKERFASVGQLRDVLIMQSNGGVAPIDDSSRLAVRAILSGPAGGVAGAAFHGKLLDEPKLIAFDMGGTSTDISLIEDGTPHLSTEKFEAGWKIAVPMIDIHTLGAGGGSIASVDPGGILHVGPQSAGADPGPACYGKGGADPTVTDANLILGYLDAGNFLGGKAPLDPALAEAAMEERVARPLGLSTVDAAHGVCRLVSTTIAEGIRLMSVQRGVDPRQFAILAFGGAAGLHVGQVARQLQVENVYIPAAAPVLSAYGMLSTDLNYDFSQSYPASLDRVDLNTVRSILEDLEAHGRDKLHAQGLGDDEIEVSRTADMRYLDQIYDVNVPVPDLSAEDSSFLDAWADNFHQRYQELFAYQQQGQEVRLVTLRVTVVGYLPRIDLPERESGEETAPVSSETRRVFLGEWRDVPVFRMNDLSSGQSMSGPAILESDYTTILVEPGDQATVDRFGGIKLRVAQDRPDAGASATLAADQPDPITLAVIEHRLESIALEMTEVMLRTSMSQIFNSSRDFSTAILDADCQLVAQGEGIPVHISALPI
;
A
#
# COMPACT_ATOMS: atom_id res chain seq x y z
N MET A 1 18.37 -19.56 18.31
CA MET A 1 18.18 -19.40 16.85
C MET A 1 17.83 -17.96 16.57
N TYR A 2 18.20 -17.45 15.39
CA TYR A 2 17.89 -16.10 14.92
C TYR A 2 16.73 -16.14 13.92
N LYS A 3 15.95 -15.06 13.88
CA LYS A 3 14.99 -14.76 12.80
C LYS A 3 15.34 -13.42 12.21
N ILE A 4 15.31 -13.31 10.89
CA ILE A 4 15.78 -12.11 10.17
C ILE A 4 14.69 -11.61 9.22
N GLY A 5 14.26 -10.37 9.41
CA GLY A 5 13.41 -9.64 8.48
C GLY A 5 14.27 -8.69 7.65
N ILE A 6 14.07 -8.68 6.33
CA ILE A 6 14.91 -7.91 5.40
C ILE A 6 14.02 -7.17 4.42
N ASP A 7 14.01 -5.84 4.46
CA ASP A 7 13.33 -5.01 3.46
C ASP A 7 14.36 -4.28 2.58
N VAL A 8 14.35 -4.61 1.29
CA VAL A 8 15.18 -3.92 0.29
C VAL A 8 14.37 -2.79 -0.33
N GLY A 9 14.59 -1.57 0.18
CA GLY A 9 14.08 -0.34 -0.40
C GLY A 9 15.00 0.28 -1.45
N GLY A 10 14.59 1.44 -1.98
CA GLY A 10 15.33 2.14 -3.03
C GLY A 10 16.61 2.84 -2.57
N THR A 11 16.66 3.32 -1.31
CA THR A 11 17.83 4.04 -0.77
C THR A 11 18.63 3.19 0.23
N PHE A 12 17.92 2.45 1.09
CA PHE A 12 18.52 1.60 2.11
C PHE A 12 17.87 0.22 2.12
N THR A 13 18.62 -0.77 2.58
CA THR A 13 18.16 -2.08 2.99
C THR A 13 18.10 -2.12 4.50
N ASP A 14 16.91 -2.43 5.02
CA ASP A 14 16.60 -2.48 6.45
C ASP A 14 16.58 -3.92 6.93
N PHE A 15 17.21 -4.18 8.07
CA PHE A 15 17.30 -5.51 8.67
C PHE A 15 16.81 -5.47 10.11
N VAL A 16 16.02 -6.48 10.47
CA VAL A 16 15.63 -6.75 11.85
C VAL A 16 16.10 -8.14 12.22
N VAL A 17 16.95 -8.24 13.24
CA VAL A 17 17.42 -9.52 13.77
C VAL A 17 16.83 -9.74 15.15
N VAL A 18 16.07 -10.82 15.28
CA VAL A 18 15.46 -11.26 16.52
C VAL A 18 16.16 -12.51 17.02
N LYS A 19 16.50 -12.51 18.31
CA LYS A 19 16.98 -13.69 19.03
C LYS A 19 16.10 -13.87 20.26
N GLN A 20 15.56 -15.07 20.45
CA GLN A 20 14.68 -15.37 21.57
C GLN A 20 15.29 -14.94 22.92
N GLY A 21 14.50 -14.23 23.73
CA GLY A 21 14.91 -13.70 25.04
C GLY A 21 15.81 -12.46 24.97
N GLN A 22 16.00 -11.85 23.80
CA GLN A 22 16.73 -10.59 23.64
C GLN A 22 15.88 -9.57 22.87
N ALA A 23 16.12 -8.29 23.13
CA ALA A 23 15.52 -7.22 22.34
C ALA A 23 15.99 -7.31 20.87
N PRO A 24 15.11 -7.01 19.90
CA PRO A 24 15.48 -6.95 18.48
C PRO A 24 16.64 -5.97 18.24
N ARG A 25 17.48 -6.28 17.26
CA ARG A 25 18.51 -5.36 16.74
C ARG A 25 18.17 -4.96 15.32
N TYR A 26 18.40 -3.68 15.02
CA TYR A 26 18.09 -3.07 13.74
C TYR A 26 19.37 -2.67 13.03
N PHE A 27 19.46 -2.95 11.73
CA PHE A 27 20.60 -2.56 10.89
C PHE A 27 20.10 -1.90 9.62
N LYS A 28 20.85 -0.92 9.11
CA LYS A 28 20.50 -0.17 7.90
C LYS A 28 21.74 -0.04 7.04
N THR A 29 21.68 -0.59 5.83
CA THR A 29 22.80 -0.64 4.88
C THR A 29 22.39 0.08 3.60
N PRO A 30 23.29 0.81 2.91
CA PRO A 30 22.97 1.39 1.60
C PRO A 30 22.53 0.31 0.60
N SER A 31 21.45 0.57 -0.15
CA SER A 31 21.03 -0.35 -1.21
C SER A 31 22.06 -0.37 -2.36
N THR A 32 22.18 -1.50 -3.05
CA THR A 32 22.96 -1.64 -4.30
C THR A 32 22.02 -1.84 -5.50
N PRO A 33 21.57 -0.77 -6.18
CA PRO A 33 20.53 -0.88 -7.22
C PRO A 33 20.85 -1.83 -8.37
N ASN A 34 22.15 -1.94 -8.74
CA ASN A 34 22.59 -2.82 -9.82
C ASN A 34 22.53 -4.31 -9.46
N ASP A 35 22.68 -4.63 -8.17
CA ASP A 35 22.53 -5.99 -7.65
C ASP A 35 22.08 -5.91 -6.18
N PRO A 36 20.75 -5.89 -5.93
CA PRO A 36 20.25 -5.76 -4.56
C PRO A 36 20.64 -6.94 -3.68
N SER A 37 20.90 -8.12 -4.27
CA SER A 37 21.32 -9.31 -3.52
C SER A 37 22.70 -9.13 -2.87
N ALA A 38 23.58 -8.30 -3.44
CA ALA A 38 24.86 -7.96 -2.83
C ALA A 38 24.70 -7.09 -1.57
N GLY A 39 23.78 -6.12 -1.61
CA GLY A 39 23.45 -5.26 -0.47
C GLY A 39 22.85 -6.05 0.69
N VAL A 40 22.02 -7.06 0.38
CA VAL A 40 21.51 -8.02 1.36
C VAL A 40 22.66 -8.75 2.07
N MET A 41 23.63 -9.29 1.31
CA MET A 41 24.76 -10.00 1.91
C MET A 41 25.64 -9.09 2.77
N SER A 42 25.92 -7.86 2.32
CA SER A 42 26.69 -6.89 3.10
C SER A 42 26.01 -6.57 4.44
N GLY A 43 24.70 -6.34 4.46
CA GLY A 43 23.99 -6.06 5.70
C GLY A 43 23.91 -7.27 6.64
N LEU A 44 23.88 -8.50 6.09
CA LEU A 44 24.00 -9.72 6.90
C LEU A 44 25.39 -9.90 7.50
N GLU A 45 26.45 -9.48 6.80
CA GLU A 45 27.82 -9.46 7.35
C GLU A 45 27.97 -8.46 8.49
N ASP A 46 27.37 -7.27 8.36
CA ASP A 46 27.32 -6.26 9.42
C ASP A 46 26.56 -6.79 10.65
N ALA A 47 25.41 -7.43 10.42
CA ALA A 47 24.62 -8.06 11.48
C ALA A 47 25.41 -9.18 12.17
N ALA A 48 26.03 -10.08 11.42
CA ALA A 48 26.85 -11.17 11.96
C ALA A 48 28.00 -10.64 12.82
N SER A 49 28.70 -9.61 12.32
CA SER A 49 29.80 -8.94 13.02
C SER A 49 29.35 -8.32 14.34
N ALA A 50 28.16 -7.72 14.39
CA ALA A 50 27.57 -7.16 15.61
C ALA A 50 27.22 -8.22 16.68
N TYR A 51 27.06 -9.49 16.27
CA TYR A 51 26.93 -10.63 17.18
C TYR A 51 28.25 -11.36 17.44
N GLY A 52 29.36 -10.90 16.85
CA GLY A 52 30.69 -11.52 16.98
C GLY A 52 30.77 -12.89 16.30
N LEU A 53 29.97 -13.12 15.27
CA LEU A 53 29.90 -14.37 14.50
C LEU A 53 30.44 -14.16 13.09
N SER A 54 30.97 -15.21 12.47
CA SER A 54 31.11 -15.24 11.03
C SER A 54 29.74 -15.30 10.35
N LEU A 55 29.65 -14.86 9.10
CA LEU A 55 28.39 -14.93 8.34
C LEU A 55 27.86 -16.37 8.26
N GLN A 56 28.74 -17.36 8.06
CA GLN A 56 28.36 -18.76 8.02
C GLN A 56 27.73 -19.23 9.35
N GLU A 57 28.39 -18.98 10.49
CA GLU A 57 27.85 -19.35 11.80
C GLU A 57 26.53 -18.64 12.11
N PHE A 58 26.39 -17.38 11.67
CA PHE A 58 25.18 -16.62 11.85
C PHE A 58 24.00 -17.19 11.06
N LEU A 59 24.22 -17.53 9.78
CA LEU A 59 23.20 -18.13 8.92
C LEU A 59 22.85 -19.56 9.35
N GLU A 60 23.82 -20.37 9.79
CA GLU A 60 23.56 -21.71 10.34
C GLU A 60 22.74 -21.66 11.64
N ALA A 61 22.88 -20.57 12.42
CA ALA A 61 22.08 -20.32 13.62
C ALA A 61 20.75 -19.60 13.33
N THR A 62 20.43 -19.32 12.07
CA THR A 62 19.20 -18.64 11.63
C THR A 62 18.15 -19.68 11.25
N GLU A 63 16.97 -19.56 11.86
CA GLU A 63 15.83 -20.44 11.62
C GLU A 63 15.01 -20.00 10.41
N LEU A 64 14.81 -18.68 10.27
CA LEU A 64 13.88 -18.09 9.32
C LEU A 64 14.42 -16.77 8.80
N VAL A 65 14.37 -16.60 7.48
CA VAL A 65 14.58 -15.31 6.81
C VAL A 65 13.32 -14.95 6.04
N ILE A 66 12.76 -13.77 6.34
CA ILE A 66 11.66 -13.20 5.57
C ILE A 66 12.18 -11.96 4.83
N HIS A 67 12.03 -11.98 3.52
CA HIS A 67 12.60 -10.98 2.64
C HIS A 67 11.52 -10.28 1.80
N GLY A 68 11.40 -8.96 1.96
CA GLY A 68 10.62 -8.10 1.07
C GLY A 68 11.53 -7.19 0.24
N THR A 69 11.01 -6.76 -0.91
CA THR A 69 11.79 -5.94 -1.83
C THR A 69 10.91 -5.12 -2.76
N THR A 70 11.40 -3.94 -3.14
CA THR A 70 10.77 -3.09 -4.15
C THR A 70 11.16 -3.47 -5.59
N VAL A 71 11.94 -4.53 -5.82
CA VAL A 71 12.40 -4.92 -7.18
C VAL A 71 11.22 -5.13 -8.14
N ALA A 72 10.16 -5.82 -7.71
CA ALA A 72 8.97 -6.06 -8.53
C ALA A 72 8.24 -4.75 -8.88
N THR A 73 8.01 -3.89 -7.88
CA THR A 73 7.39 -2.57 -8.06
C THR A 73 8.22 -1.68 -9.00
N ASN A 74 9.53 -1.55 -8.75
CA ASN A 74 10.41 -0.71 -9.55
C ASN A 74 10.51 -1.21 -11.00
N THR A 75 10.50 -2.53 -11.22
CA THR A 75 10.49 -3.11 -12.57
C THR A 75 9.27 -2.63 -13.37
N LEU A 76 8.09 -2.60 -12.74
CA LEU A 76 6.85 -2.15 -13.36
C LEU A 76 6.83 -0.62 -13.55
N VAL A 77 7.13 0.14 -12.49
CA VAL A 77 7.10 1.62 -12.48
C VAL A 77 8.12 2.22 -13.43
N GLU A 78 9.37 1.75 -13.39
CA GLU A 78 10.45 2.25 -14.25
C GLU A 78 10.40 1.67 -15.67
N ARG A 79 9.43 0.79 -15.96
CA ARG A 79 9.28 0.11 -17.25
C ARG A 79 10.56 -0.62 -17.69
N LYS A 80 11.19 -1.35 -16.76
CA LYS A 80 12.41 -2.14 -17.00
C LYS A 80 12.16 -3.66 -16.95
N GLY A 81 10.94 -4.09 -17.27
CA GLY A 81 10.57 -5.50 -17.31
C GLY A 81 10.97 -6.21 -18.60
N ALA A 82 10.57 -7.46 -18.69
CA ALA A 82 10.87 -8.34 -19.80
C ALA A 82 10.11 -7.94 -21.08
N ARG A 83 10.67 -8.31 -22.24
CA ARG A 83 9.91 -8.25 -23.49
C ARG A 83 8.85 -9.37 -23.49
N VAL A 84 7.57 -8.99 -23.38
CA VAL A 84 6.45 -9.94 -23.29
C VAL A 84 5.78 -10.15 -24.65
N GLY A 85 5.44 -11.40 -24.97
CA GLY A 85 4.48 -11.76 -26.02
C GLY A 85 3.13 -12.11 -25.40
N LEU A 86 2.04 -11.60 -25.98
CA LEU A 86 0.69 -11.83 -25.50
C LEU A 86 -0.08 -12.72 -26.49
N ILE A 87 -0.65 -13.81 -25.98
CA ILE A 87 -1.52 -14.75 -26.69
C ILE A 87 -2.94 -14.59 -26.16
N THR A 88 -3.88 -14.34 -27.06
CA THR A 88 -5.30 -14.14 -26.74
C THR A 88 -6.21 -14.91 -27.68
N THR A 89 -7.48 -15.03 -27.32
CA THR A 89 -8.53 -15.43 -28.24
C THR A 89 -8.53 -14.54 -29.48
N ASP A 90 -8.67 -15.12 -30.66
CA ASP A 90 -8.71 -14.34 -31.90
C ASP A 90 -9.76 -13.22 -31.84
N GLY A 91 -9.37 -12.02 -32.27
CA GLY A 91 -10.16 -10.79 -32.13
C GLY A 91 -10.03 -10.02 -30.80
N PHE A 92 -9.35 -10.56 -29.77
CA PHE A 92 -9.25 -9.93 -28.44
C PHE A 92 -7.88 -9.35 -28.09
N ARG A 93 -6.91 -9.39 -29.01
CA ARG A 93 -5.53 -8.88 -28.78
C ARG A 93 -5.42 -7.41 -28.39
N ASP A 94 -6.44 -6.60 -28.67
CA ASP A 94 -6.44 -5.15 -28.41
C ASP A 94 -7.08 -4.77 -27.07
N LEU A 95 -7.61 -5.74 -26.32
CA LEU A 95 -8.15 -5.52 -24.97
C LEU A 95 -7.15 -4.80 -24.05
N LEU A 96 -5.88 -5.18 -24.11
CA LEU A 96 -4.81 -4.60 -23.27
C LEU A 96 -4.67 -3.08 -23.51
N GLU A 97 -4.80 -2.63 -24.76
CA GLU A 97 -4.65 -1.22 -25.13
C GLU A 97 -5.94 -0.43 -24.89
N MET A 98 -7.10 -1.07 -25.03
CA MET A 98 -8.39 -0.43 -24.78
C MET A 98 -8.61 -0.08 -23.30
N ARG A 99 -8.08 -0.87 -22.35
CA ARG A 99 -8.17 -0.60 -20.89
C ARG A 99 -9.58 -0.27 -20.41
N GLU A 100 -10.58 -1.01 -20.92
CA GLU A 100 -12.02 -0.78 -20.66
C GLU A 100 -12.54 0.62 -21.06
N GLY A 101 -11.73 1.42 -21.77
CA GLY A 101 -12.02 2.81 -22.11
C GLY A 101 -11.75 3.82 -20.98
N LEU A 102 -11.09 3.38 -19.90
CA LEU A 102 -10.82 4.22 -18.72
C LEU A 102 -9.67 5.21 -18.99
N LYS A 103 -9.93 6.49 -18.70
CA LYS A 103 -8.91 7.54 -18.55
C LYS A 103 -8.77 7.88 -17.08
N GLU A 104 -7.54 8.04 -16.62
CA GLU A 104 -7.22 8.45 -15.26
C GLU A 104 -7.78 9.86 -15.00
N ASP A 105 -7.48 10.80 -15.90
CA ASP A 105 -8.15 12.10 -15.95
C ASP A 105 -9.14 12.13 -17.13
N ARG A 106 -10.42 11.99 -16.80
CA ARG A 106 -11.50 11.95 -17.78
C ARG A 106 -11.67 13.28 -18.53
N TYR A 107 -11.27 14.40 -17.94
CA TYR A 107 -11.45 15.75 -18.49
C TYR A 107 -10.25 16.23 -19.29
N ASN A 108 -9.08 15.66 -19.05
CA ASN A 108 -7.94 15.88 -19.90
C ASN A 108 -8.07 15.09 -21.21
N LEU A 109 -8.80 15.66 -22.17
CA LEU A 109 -8.95 15.09 -23.52
C LEU A 109 -7.62 14.92 -24.26
N ARG A 110 -6.59 15.67 -23.85
CA ARG A 110 -5.22 15.61 -24.39
C ARG A 110 -4.32 14.65 -23.62
N MET A 111 -4.83 13.97 -22.60
CA MET A 111 -4.07 12.99 -21.85
C MET A 111 -3.58 11.90 -22.79
N THR A 112 -2.26 11.69 -22.77
CA THR A 112 -1.62 10.60 -23.50
C THR A 112 -2.08 9.27 -22.88
N PRO A 113 -2.60 8.32 -23.68
CA PRO A 113 -2.92 6.99 -23.18
C PRO A 113 -1.68 6.32 -22.57
N VAL A 114 -1.89 5.54 -21.51
CA VAL A 114 -0.82 4.73 -20.92
C VAL A 114 -0.25 3.79 -21.99
N ALA A 115 1.06 3.86 -22.21
CA ALA A 115 1.73 3.00 -23.17
C ALA A 115 1.56 1.52 -22.77
N PRO A 116 1.05 0.64 -23.65
CA PRO A 116 0.89 -0.79 -23.40
C PRO A 116 2.19 -1.46 -22.93
N LEU A 117 2.12 -2.33 -21.91
CA LEU A 117 3.27 -3.18 -21.51
C LEU A 117 3.69 -4.12 -22.64
N VAL A 118 2.73 -4.53 -23.48
CA VAL A 118 2.97 -5.33 -24.67
C VAL A 118 2.64 -4.50 -25.92
N PRO A 119 3.62 -4.18 -26.77
CA PRO A 119 3.38 -3.45 -28.00
C PRO A 119 2.56 -4.31 -28.96
N ARG A 120 1.75 -3.67 -29.82
CA ARG A 120 0.75 -4.37 -30.64
C ARG A 120 1.26 -5.50 -31.52
N TYR A 121 2.48 -5.38 -32.05
CA TYR A 121 3.08 -6.43 -32.89
C TYR A 121 3.41 -7.71 -32.09
N LEU A 122 3.56 -7.60 -30.76
CA LEU A 122 3.75 -8.74 -29.85
C LEU A 122 2.43 -9.23 -29.22
N ARG A 123 1.27 -8.84 -29.76
CA ARG A 123 -0.05 -9.32 -29.31
C ARG A 123 -0.70 -10.12 -30.44
N LEU A 124 -0.77 -11.44 -30.28
CA LEU A 124 -1.29 -12.35 -31.29
C LEU A 124 -2.59 -13.01 -30.81
N GLY A 125 -3.58 -13.04 -31.70
CA GLY A 125 -4.79 -13.83 -31.53
C GLY A 125 -4.56 -15.23 -32.08
N VAL A 126 -4.98 -16.25 -31.35
CA VAL A 126 -5.01 -17.64 -31.82
C VAL A 126 -6.47 -18.02 -32.07
N PRO A 127 -6.79 -18.74 -33.16
CA PRO A 127 -8.13 -19.27 -33.35
C PRO A 127 -8.46 -20.31 -32.28
N GLU A 128 -9.24 -19.90 -31.27
CA GLU A 128 -9.92 -20.77 -30.32
C GLU A 128 -11.16 -20.07 -29.77
N ARG A 129 -12.14 -20.81 -29.24
CA ARG A 129 -13.29 -20.20 -28.57
C ARG A 129 -13.91 -21.14 -27.54
N VAL A 130 -14.03 -20.65 -26.32
CA VAL A 130 -14.83 -21.25 -25.24
C VAL A 130 -16.03 -20.33 -24.98
N ARG A 131 -17.20 -20.91 -24.69
CA ARG A 131 -18.42 -20.17 -24.33
C ARG A 131 -18.49 -19.92 -22.83
N SER A 132 -19.36 -19.00 -22.41
CA SER A 132 -19.57 -18.67 -20.99
C SER A 132 -20.02 -19.85 -20.11
N ASN A 133 -20.53 -20.93 -20.71
CA ASN A 133 -20.88 -22.18 -20.03
C ASN A 133 -19.77 -23.23 -20.07
N GLY A 134 -18.55 -22.87 -20.50
CA GLY A 134 -17.40 -23.77 -20.59
C GLY A 134 -17.35 -24.67 -21.84
N ALA A 135 -18.38 -24.66 -22.69
CA ALA A 135 -18.38 -25.47 -23.91
C ALA A 135 -17.40 -24.91 -24.95
N VAL A 136 -16.59 -25.79 -25.55
CA VAL A 136 -15.69 -25.45 -26.65
C VAL A 136 -16.51 -25.24 -27.93
N GLU A 137 -16.44 -24.02 -28.47
CA GLU A 137 -17.07 -23.64 -29.75
C GLU A 137 -16.09 -23.74 -30.91
N THR A 138 -14.82 -23.41 -30.68
CA THR A 138 -13.75 -23.56 -31.67
C THR A 138 -12.54 -24.13 -30.95
N ALA A 139 -12.07 -25.30 -31.38
CA ALA A 139 -10.89 -25.93 -30.80
C ALA A 139 -9.64 -25.06 -31.01
N LEU A 140 -8.67 -25.18 -30.10
CA LEU A 140 -7.38 -24.49 -30.22
C LEU A 140 -6.65 -24.90 -31.51
N ASP A 141 -6.37 -23.93 -32.37
CA ASP A 141 -5.50 -24.12 -33.53
C ASP A 141 -4.02 -24.14 -33.10
N GLU A 142 -3.50 -25.34 -32.85
CA GLU A 142 -2.11 -25.55 -32.45
C GLU A 142 -1.10 -25.11 -33.51
N GLU A 143 -1.43 -25.18 -34.80
CA GLU A 143 -0.51 -24.72 -35.85
C GLU A 143 -0.41 -23.19 -35.87
N ALA A 144 -1.52 -22.50 -35.60
CA ALA A 144 -1.51 -21.05 -35.43
C ALA A 144 -0.75 -20.63 -34.18
N LEU A 145 -0.93 -21.34 -33.07
CA LEU A 145 -0.15 -21.13 -31.86
C LEU A 145 1.35 -21.33 -32.13
N ASP A 146 1.73 -22.42 -32.80
CA ASP A 146 3.12 -22.71 -33.15
C ASP A 146 3.76 -21.58 -33.96
N ARG A 147 3.06 -21.04 -34.96
CA ARG A 147 3.53 -19.89 -35.75
C ARG A 147 3.70 -18.63 -34.88
N ALA A 148 2.80 -18.41 -33.91
CA ALA A 148 2.92 -17.31 -32.97
C ALA A 148 4.16 -17.46 -32.07
N LEU A 149 4.44 -18.67 -31.58
CA LEU A 149 5.63 -18.97 -30.77
C LEU A 149 6.93 -18.77 -31.56
N ASP A 150 6.97 -19.25 -32.80
CA ASP A 150 8.13 -19.06 -33.68
C ASP A 150 8.36 -17.54 -33.95
N TYR A 151 7.29 -16.78 -34.19
CA TYR A 151 7.37 -15.32 -34.32
C TYR A 151 7.87 -14.61 -33.05
N PHE A 152 7.38 -15.00 -31.87
CA PHE A 152 7.84 -14.41 -30.61
C PHE A 152 9.32 -14.69 -30.34
N ARG A 153 9.82 -15.88 -30.70
CA ARG A 153 11.25 -16.18 -30.60
C ARG A 153 12.07 -15.26 -31.51
N ASP A 154 11.65 -15.07 -32.76
CA ASP A 154 12.35 -14.21 -33.72
C ASP A 154 12.38 -12.74 -33.26
N GLU A 155 11.33 -12.28 -32.57
CA GLU A 155 11.26 -10.95 -31.95
C GLU A 155 11.97 -10.83 -30.59
N GLY A 156 12.62 -11.90 -30.12
CA GLY A 156 13.37 -11.90 -28.86
C GLY A 156 12.49 -11.73 -27.61
N VAL A 157 11.27 -12.26 -27.63
CA VAL A 157 10.39 -12.31 -26.46
C VAL A 157 11.04 -13.17 -25.36
N GLU A 158 11.00 -12.68 -24.12
CA GLU A 158 11.55 -13.35 -22.95
C GLU A 158 10.46 -14.02 -22.09
N ALA A 159 9.21 -13.56 -22.22
CA ALA A 159 8.08 -14.04 -21.44
C ALA A 159 6.77 -14.06 -22.24
N LEU A 160 5.89 -15.00 -21.94
CA LEU A 160 4.60 -15.20 -22.60
C LEU A 160 3.45 -15.08 -21.61
N ALA A 161 2.48 -14.23 -21.94
CA ALA A 161 1.19 -14.16 -21.26
C ALA A 161 0.12 -14.84 -22.13
N VAL A 162 -0.60 -15.81 -21.58
CA VAL A 162 -1.72 -16.48 -22.27
C VAL A 162 -3.01 -16.13 -21.56
N CYS A 163 -3.96 -15.53 -22.28
CA CYS A 163 -5.27 -15.18 -21.73
C CYS A 163 -6.37 -15.46 -22.75
N PHE A 164 -7.01 -16.61 -22.62
CA PHE A 164 -8.19 -16.96 -23.40
C PHE A 164 -9.48 -16.54 -22.69
N LEU A 165 -10.53 -16.27 -23.46
CA LEU A 165 -11.84 -15.98 -22.89
C LEU A 165 -12.41 -17.22 -22.21
N PHE A 166 -13.00 -17.01 -21.03
CA PHE A 166 -13.59 -18.07 -20.21
C PHE A 166 -12.60 -19.19 -19.79
N SER A 167 -11.30 -18.92 -19.82
CA SER A 167 -10.27 -19.86 -19.31
C SER A 167 -10.45 -20.19 -17.83
N TYR A 168 -11.06 -19.30 -17.05
CA TYR A 168 -11.43 -19.54 -15.65
C TYR A 168 -12.58 -20.54 -15.47
N VAL A 169 -13.34 -20.86 -16.54
CA VAL A 169 -14.41 -21.87 -16.55
C VAL A 169 -13.90 -23.18 -17.13
N ASN A 170 -13.12 -23.11 -18.20
CA ASN A 170 -12.53 -24.27 -18.85
C ASN A 170 -11.07 -23.96 -19.23
N THR A 171 -10.15 -24.55 -18.50
CA THR A 171 -8.70 -24.32 -18.57
C THR A 171 -8.03 -25.04 -19.73
N SER A 172 -8.71 -26.00 -20.37
CA SER A 172 -8.10 -26.96 -21.29
C SER A 172 -7.30 -26.35 -22.45
N HIS A 173 -7.75 -25.20 -23.00
CA HIS A 173 -7.00 -24.53 -24.07
C HIS A 173 -5.72 -23.84 -23.55
N GLU A 174 -5.74 -23.23 -22.36
CA GLU A 174 -4.54 -22.63 -21.78
C GLU A 174 -3.55 -23.70 -21.34
N GLU A 175 -4.01 -24.81 -20.76
CA GLU A 175 -3.18 -25.97 -20.44
C GLU A 175 -2.52 -26.57 -21.69
N ARG A 176 -3.29 -26.69 -22.78
CA ARG A 176 -2.74 -27.16 -24.05
C ARG A 176 -1.73 -26.19 -24.64
N ALA A 177 -1.98 -24.89 -24.56
CA ALA A 177 -1.03 -23.87 -24.98
C ALA A 177 0.28 -23.94 -24.16
N ALA A 178 0.18 -24.14 -22.84
CA ALA A 178 1.33 -24.31 -21.96
C ALA A 178 2.19 -25.51 -22.35
N ALA A 179 1.57 -26.66 -22.65
CA ALA A 179 2.29 -27.84 -23.12
C ALA A 179 3.06 -27.56 -24.43
N ARG A 180 2.44 -26.84 -25.38
CA ARG A 180 3.11 -26.44 -26.63
C ARG A 180 4.23 -25.44 -26.43
N ILE A 181 4.05 -24.49 -25.51
CA ILE A 181 5.09 -23.53 -25.13
C ILE A 181 6.28 -24.26 -24.53
N LEU A 182 6.07 -25.20 -23.62
CA LEU A 182 7.16 -25.98 -23.02
C LEU A 182 7.92 -26.82 -24.04
N GLU A 183 7.23 -27.38 -25.04
CA GLU A 183 7.86 -28.16 -26.11
C GLU A 183 8.70 -27.31 -27.07
N ARG A 184 8.21 -26.13 -27.45
CA ARG A 184 8.85 -25.30 -28.47
C ARG A 184 9.75 -24.23 -27.89
N PHE A 185 9.30 -23.53 -26.86
CA PHE A 185 9.90 -22.31 -26.30
C PHE A 185 10.15 -22.44 -24.77
N PRO A 186 10.87 -23.48 -24.31
CA PRO A 186 11.02 -23.80 -22.89
C PRO A 186 11.73 -22.72 -22.06
N GLU A 187 12.52 -21.86 -22.70
CA GLU A 187 13.23 -20.76 -22.05
C GLU A 187 12.34 -19.55 -21.71
N ALA A 188 11.13 -19.48 -22.29
CA ALA A 188 10.21 -18.36 -22.05
C ALA A 188 9.50 -18.50 -20.69
N TYR A 189 9.55 -17.45 -19.89
CA TYR A 189 8.74 -17.36 -18.68
C TYR A 189 7.26 -17.28 -19.06
N THR A 190 6.45 -18.25 -18.63
CA THR A 190 5.06 -18.37 -19.10
C THR A 190 4.08 -18.12 -17.95
N SER A 191 3.05 -17.30 -18.21
CA SER A 191 1.94 -17.08 -17.28
C SER A 191 0.62 -17.42 -17.97
N LEU A 192 -0.15 -18.31 -17.35
CA LEU A 192 -1.49 -18.70 -17.79
C LEU A 192 -2.53 -17.97 -16.96
N SER A 193 -3.48 -17.32 -17.60
CA SER A 193 -4.40 -16.43 -16.91
C SER A 193 -5.27 -17.13 -15.87
N HIS A 194 -5.63 -18.40 -16.10
CA HIS A 194 -6.37 -19.20 -15.11
C HIS A 194 -5.53 -19.58 -13.88
N GLU A 195 -4.20 -19.60 -13.96
CA GLU A 195 -3.33 -19.85 -12.80
C GLU A 195 -3.04 -18.57 -12.01
N ILE A 196 -3.00 -17.42 -12.70
CA ILE A 196 -2.72 -16.13 -12.06
C ILE A 196 -3.96 -15.60 -11.35
N ILE A 197 -5.09 -15.54 -12.05
CA ILE A 197 -6.36 -15.04 -11.51
C ILE A 197 -7.56 -15.67 -12.25
N PRO A 198 -8.07 -16.82 -11.79
CA PRO A 198 -9.23 -17.52 -12.37
C PRO A 198 -10.55 -16.81 -12.03
N GLN A 199 -10.71 -15.58 -12.51
CA GLN A 199 -11.88 -14.73 -12.30
C GLN A 199 -12.48 -14.24 -13.61
N ILE A 200 -13.78 -13.91 -13.59
CA ILE A 200 -14.58 -13.58 -14.77
C ILE A 200 -14.07 -12.40 -15.60
N LYS A 201 -13.75 -11.26 -14.96
CA LYS A 201 -13.40 -9.99 -15.60
C LYS A 201 -12.17 -10.13 -16.50
N GLU A 202 -12.35 -10.04 -17.82
CA GLU A 202 -11.29 -10.35 -18.79
C GLU A 202 -10.15 -9.33 -18.81
N PHE A 203 -10.42 -8.04 -18.61
CA PHE A 203 -9.36 -7.03 -18.56
C PHE A 203 -8.52 -7.17 -17.29
N ASP A 204 -9.15 -7.36 -16.14
CA ASP A 204 -8.50 -7.59 -14.85
C ASP A 204 -7.55 -8.79 -14.94
N ARG A 205 -8.05 -9.89 -15.53
CA ARG A 205 -7.29 -11.12 -15.75
C ARG A 205 -6.15 -10.94 -16.74
N LEU A 206 -6.41 -10.30 -17.88
CA LEU A 206 -5.42 -10.01 -18.91
C LEU A 206 -4.30 -9.10 -18.37
N SER A 207 -4.66 -7.98 -17.75
CA SER A 207 -3.74 -6.98 -17.21
C SER A 207 -2.82 -7.62 -16.16
N THR A 208 -3.40 -8.33 -15.19
CA THR A 208 -2.63 -8.99 -14.12
C THR A 208 -1.69 -10.07 -14.67
N THR A 209 -2.15 -10.86 -15.66
CA THR A 209 -1.31 -11.90 -16.30
C THR A 209 -0.13 -11.28 -17.06
N VAL A 210 -0.38 -10.20 -17.80
CA VAL A 210 0.66 -9.45 -18.51
C VAL A 210 1.67 -8.83 -17.54
N ILE A 211 1.22 -8.24 -16.43
CA ILE A 211 2.12 -7.69 -15.40
C ILE A 211 2.99 -8.81 -14.82
N ASN A 212 2.41 -9.98 -14.51
CA ASN A 212 3.16 -11.12 -14.00
C ASN A 212 4.26 -11.56 -14.98
N SER A 213 3.94 -11.70 -16.27
CA SER A 213 4.93 -12.04 -17.31
C SER A 213 5.98 -10.94 -17.52
N TYR A 214 5.61 -9.67 -17.34
CA TYR A 214 6.52 -8.54 -17.50
C TYR A 214 7.54 -8.45 -16.36
N VAL A 215 7.11 -8.67 -15.12
CA VAL A 215 7.95 -8.56 -13.92
C VAL A 215 8.68 -9.87 -13.61
N GLY A 216 8.06 -11.01 -13.89
CA GLY A 216 8.49 -12.37 -13.54
C GLY A 216 9.96 -12.67 -13.84
N PRO A 217 10.47 -12.45 -15.07
CA PRO A 217 11.86 -12.76 -15.39
C PRO A 217 12.89 -11.96 -14.59
N VAL A 218 12.64 -10.67 -14.35
CA VAL A 218 13.56 -9.80 -13.59
C VAL A 218 13.56 -10.22 -12.12
N PHE A 219 12.36 -10.42 -11.57
CA PHE A 219 12.18 -10.81 -10.16
C PHE A 219 12.71 -12.23 -9.88
N GLY A 220 12.43 -13.19 -10.77
CA GLY A 220 12.92 -14.56 -10.66
C GLY A 220 14.45 -14.65 -10.72
N LYS A 221 15.11 -13.89 -11.61
CA LYS A 221 16.59 -13.80 -11.65
C LYS A 221 17.14 -13.27 -10.33
N TYR A 222 16.52 -12.25 -9.76
CA TYR A 222 16.91 -11.70 -8.46
C TYR A 222 16.80 -12.75 -7.34
N LEU A 223 15.65 -13.43 -7.24
CA LEU A 223 15.45 -14.45 -6.22
C LEU A 223 16.39 -15.65 -6.38
N GLN A 224 16.71 -16.02 -7.63
CA GLN A 224 17.67 -17.08 -7.93
C GLN A 224 19.09 -16.70 -7.49
N HIS A 225 19.55 -15.48 -7.80
CA HIS A 225 20.85 -15.00 -7.30
C HIS A 225 20.91 -14.96 -5.77
N LEU A 226 19.81 -14.56 -5.12
CA LEU A 226 19.71 -14.56 -3.66
C LEU A 226 19.84 -15.99 -3.10
N LYS A 227 19.12 -16.96 -3.70
CA LYS A 227 19.18 -18.39 -3.34
C LYS A 227 20.60 -18.95 -3.49
N GLU A 228 21.29 -18.61 -4.58
CA GLU A 228 22.68 -19.03 -4.83
C GLU A 228 23.67 -18.42 -3.83
N ARG A 229 23.52 -17.13 -3.49
CA ARG A 229 24.36 -16.47 -2.50
C ARG A 229 24.19 -17.08 -1.12
N PHE A 230 22.96 -17.34 -0.68
CA PHE A 230 22.73 -18.04 0.59
C PHE A 230 23.35 -19.44 0.60
N ALA A 231 23.13 -20.21 -0.48
CA ALA A 231 23.69 -21.56 -0.60
C ALA A 231 25.23 -21.59 -0.62
N SER A 232 25.89 -20.52 -1.08
CA SER A 232 27.36 -20.42 -1.10
C SER A 232 27.98 -20.23 0.29
N VAL A 233 27.20 -19.78 1.27
CA VAL A 233 27.69 -19.47 2.62
C VAL A 233 27.27 -20.53 3.65
N GLY A 234 26.13 -21.19 3.46
CA GLY A 234 25.68 -22.25 4.37
C GLY A 234 24.32 -22.84 3.96
N GLN A 235 23.86 -23.84 4.72
CA GLN A 235 22.56 -24.47 4.50
C GLN A 235 21.48 -23.69 5.26
N LEU A 236 20.86 -22.73 4.59
CA LEU A 236 19.72 -22.00 5.14
C LEU A 236 18.46 -22.85 5.00
N ARG A 237 17.67 -22.95 6.07
CA ARG A 237 16.51 -23.86 6.10
C ARG A 237 15.32 -23.27 5.34
N ASP A 238 14.96 -22.00 5.56
CA ASP A 238 13.80 -21.39 4.90
C ASP A 238 13.98 -19.89 4.62
N VAL A 239 13.93 -19.50 3.34
CA VAL A 239 13.81 -18.10 2.89
C VAL A 239 12.43 -17.90 2.31
N LEU A 240 11.62 -17.07 2.97
CA LEU A 240 10.29 -16.69 2.54
C LEU A 240 10.29 -15.27 1.99
N ILE A 241 9.42 -15.01 1.03
CA ILE A 241 9.30 -13.74 0.33
C ILE A 241 7.98 -13.10 0.72
N MET A 242 8.05 -11.82 1.09
CA MET A 242 6.89 -11.00 1.42
C MET A 242 5.99 -10.80 0.20
N GLN A 243 4.68 -10.95 0.41
CA GLN A 243 3.66 -10.75 -0.61
C GLN A 243 2.82 -9.49 -0.32
N SER A 244 2.18 -8.98 -1.36
CA SER A 244 1.33 -7.80 -1.35
C SER A 244 0.09 -7.95 -0.48
N ASN A 245 -0.38 -9.17 -0.23
CA ASN A 245 -1.53 -9.50 0.62
C ASN A 245 -1.20 -9.51 2.13
N GLY A 246 0.05 -9.22 2.52
CA GLY A 246 0.47 -9.27 3.93
C GLY A 246 0.97 -10.64 4.41
N GLY A 247 0.99 -11.64 3.54
CA GLY A 247 1.55 -12.95 3.85
C GLY A 247 2.93 -13.18 3.23
N VAL A 248 3.45 -14.38 3.42
CA VAL A 248 4.73 -14.81 2.83
C VAL A 248 4.60 -16.11 2.06
N ALA A 249 5.50 -16.32 1.09
CA ALA A 249 5.59 -17.55 0.33
C ALA A 249 7.05 -17.94 -0.01
N PRO A 250 7.34 -19.21 -0.29
CA PRO A 250 8.67 -19.64 -0.72
C PRO A 250 9.14 -18.93 -2.00
N ILE A 251 10.46 -18.93 -2.23
CA ILE A 251 11.10 -18.35 -3.43
C ILE A 251 10.49 -18.89 -4.73
N ASP A 252 10.27 -20.21 -4.81
CA ASP A 252 9.84 -20.86 -6.05
C ASP A 252 8.41 -20.41 -6.43
N ASP A 253 7.50 -20.33 -5.44
CA ASP A 253 6.14 -19.80 -5.63
C ASP A 253 6.14 -18.30 -5.98
N SER A 254 6.98 -17.52 -5.30
CA SER A 254 7.10 -16.08 -5.51
C SER A 254 7.69 -15.73 -6.87
N SER A 255 8.55 -16.59 -7.41
CA SER A 255 9.08 -16.46 -8.77
C SER A 255 7.99 -16.70 -9.83
N ARG A 256 7.04 -17.62 -9.58
CA ARG A 256 5.92 -17.90 -10.48
C ARG A 256 4.82 -16.83 -10.42
N LEU A 257 4.56 -16.28 -9.23
CA LEU A 257 3.53 -15.26 -8.98
C LEU A 257 4.16 -13.90 -8.64
N ALA A 258 5.09 -13.43 -9.46
CA ALA A 258 5.84 -12.19 -9.24
C ALA A 258 4.95 -10.95 -9.09
N VAL A 259 3.75 -10.95 -9.68
CA VAL A 259 2.76 -9.87 -9.49
C VAL A 259 2.38 -9.68 -8.00
N ARG A 260 2.42 -10.74 -7.19
CA ARG A 260 2.15 -10.68 -5.74
C ARG A 260 3.30 -10.07 -4.94
N ALA A 261 4.44 -9.75 -5.55
CA ALA A 261 5.55 -9.06 -4.87
C ALA A 261 5.51 -7.53 -5.05
N ILE A 262 4.62 -7.02 -5.92
CA ILE A 262 4.42 -5.59 -6.14
C ILE A 262 3.83 -4.97 -4.87
N LEU A 263 4.42 -3.89 -4.38
CA LEU A 263 4.09 -3.24 -3.10
C LEU A 263 4.27 -4.13 -1.85
N SER A 264 5.13 -5.16 -1.92
CA SER A 264 5.40 -6.05 -0.77
C SER A 264 6.11 -5.35 0.41
N GLY A 265 6.96 -4.35 0.15
CA GLY A 265 7.63 -3.56 1.20
C GLY A 265 6.63 -2.81 2.10
N PRO A 266 5.80 -1.90 1.53
CA PRO A 266 4.74 -1.23 2.28
C PRO A 266 3.75 -2.21 2.95
N ALA A 267 3.43 -3.33 2.30
CA ALA A 267 2.61 -4.38 2.91
C ALA A 267 3.24 -4.95 4.20
N GLY A 268 4.57 -5.07 4.23
CA GLY A 268 5.32 -5.45 5.45
C GLY A 268 5.14 -4.40 6.55
N GLY A 269 5.17 -3.12 6.21
CA GLY A 269 4.95 -2.02 7.17
C GLY A 269 3.56 -2.07 7.80
N VAL A 270 2.53 -2.29 6.97
CA VAL A 270 1.14 -2.44 7.43
C VAL A 270 0.96 -3.70 8.28
N ALA A 271 1.59 -4.82 7.91
CA ALA A 271 1.58 -6.04 8.75
C ALA A 271 2.25 -5.78 10.11
N GLY A 272 3.37 -5.05 10.13
CA GLY A 272 4.05 -4.61 11.35
C GLY A 272 3.18 -3.69 12.21
N ALA A 273 2.40 -2.80 11.59
CA ALA A 273 1.44 -1.96 12.28
C ALA A 273 0.31 -2.79 12.91
N ALA A 274 -0.25 -3.77 12.18
CA ALA A 274 -1.28 -4.66 12.69
C ALA A 274 -0.78 -5.49 13.89
N PHE A 275 0.46 -5.99 13.81
CA PHE A 275 1.11 -6.71 14.90
C PHE A 275 1.29 -5.84 16.14
N HIS A 276 1.78 -4.61 15.98
CA HIS A 276 1.91 -3.67 17.11
C HIS A 276 0.56 -3.25 17.68
N GLY A 277 -0.48 -3.10 16.86
CA GLY A 277 -1.85 -2.88 17.34
C GLY A 277 -2.30 -3.97 18.31
N LYS A 278 -2.07 -5.25 17.97
CA LYS A 278 -2.36 -6.37 18.86
C LYS A 278 -1.55 -6.31 20.17
N LEU A 279 -0.27 -5.91 20.12
CA LEU A 279 0.57 -5.77 21.31
C LEU A 279 0.17 -4.60 22.22
N LEU A 280 -0.38 -3.55 21.63
CA LEU A 280 -0.82 -2.34 22.32
C LEU A 280 -2.30 -2.39 22.70
N ASP A 281 -2.97 -3.52 22.46
CA ASP A 281 -4.41 -3.71 22.69
C ASP A 281 -5.27 -2.69 21.92
N GLU A 282 -4.82 -2.28 20.73
CA GLU A 282 -5.44 -1.29 19.86
C GLU A 282 -5.89 -1.94 18.54
N PRO A 283 -7.17 -2.38 18.44
CA PRO A 283 -7.65 -3.17 17.31
C PRO A 283 -7.90 -2.36 16.04
N LYS A 284 -8.09 -1.04 16.15
CA LYS A 284 -8.41 -0.13 15.04
C LYS A 284 -7.29 0.88 14.83
N LEU A 285 -6.53 0.69 13.75
CA LEU A 285 -5.38 1.52 13.42
C LEU A 285 -5.45 2.09 12.00
N ILE A 286 -4.98 3.32 11.86
CA ILE A 286 -4.53 3.89 10.59
C ILE A 286 -3.01 3.69 10.55
N ALA A 287 -2.53 2.77 9.73
CA ALA A 287 -1.11 2.66 9.42
C ALA A 287 -0.69 3.87 8.59
N PHE A 288 0.35 4.58 9.04
CA PHE A 288 0.82 5.83 8.47
C PHE A 288 2.33 5.76 8.24
N ASP A 289 2.76 5.54 7.01
CA ASP A 289 4.17 5.56 6.62
C ASP A 289 4.50 6.85 5.90
N MET A 290 5.22 7.78 6.52
CA MET A 290 5.66 8.99 5.82
C MET A 290 7.16 8.94 5.56
N GLY A 291 7.49 8.77 4.27
CA GLY A 291 8.85 8.75 3.75
C GLY A 291 9.30 10.09 3.19
N GLY A 292 10.35 10.03 2.36
CA GLY A 292 10.90 11.20 1.66
C GLY A 292 10.13 11.59 0.40
N THR A 293 9.30 10.74 -0.17
CA THR A 293 8.63 11.02 -1.46
C THR A 293 7.11 10.99 -1.36
N SER A 294 6.58 10.15 -0.48
CA SER A 294 5.17 9.82 -0.38
C SER A 294 4.80 9.46 1.05
N THR A 295 3.48 9.40 1.29
CA THR A 295 2.89 8.83 2.50
C THR A 295 2.02 7.64 2.11
N ASP A 296 2.30 6.46 2.65
CA ASP A 296 1.47 5.27 2.47
C ASP A 296 0.52 5.10 3.66
N ILE A 297 -0.76 4.90 3.36
CA ILE A 297 -1.82 4.80 4.36
C ILE A 297 -2.57 3.50 4.17
N SER A 298 -2.89 2.81 5.26
CA SER A 298 -3.80 1.65 5.25
C SER A 298 -4.68 1.64 6.50
N LEU A 299 -5.93 1.19 6.37
CA LEU A 299 -6.81 0.93 7.49
C LEU A 299 -6.64 -0.51 8.00
N ILE A 300 -6.63 -0.66 9.31
CA ILE A 300 -6.57 -1.93 10.03
C ILE A 300 -7.74 -1.95 11.00
N GLU A 301 -8.60 -2.95 10.88
CA GLU A 301 -9.73 -3.16 11.79
C GLU A 301 -9.65 -4.55 12.38
N ASP A 302 -9.96 -4.66 13.68
CA ASP A 302 -9.86 -5.90 14.45
C ASP A 302 -8.50 -6.61 14.26
N GLY A 303 -7.43 -5.81 14.17
CA GLY A 303 -6.06 -6.29 13.97
C GLY A 303 -5.78 -6.93 12.60
N THR A 304 -6.64 -6.69 11.61
CA THR A 304 -6.51 -7.22 10.23
C THR A 304 -6.51 -6.08 9.20
N PRO A 305 -5.50 -5.98 8.33
CA PRO A 305 -5.49 -5.01 7.24
C PRO A 305 -6.61 -5.28 6.22
N HIS A 306 -7.20 -4.22 5.68
CA HIS A 306 -8.14 -4.36 4.55
C HIS A 306 -7.39 -4.82 3.28
N LEU A 307 -8.04 -5.69 2.49
CA LEU A 307 -7.54 -6.11 1.19
C LEU A 307 -8.35 -5.47 0.05
N SER A 308 -7.70 -5.24 -1.08
CA SER A 308 -8.30 -4.76 -2.33
C SER A 308 -7.85 -5.62 -3.50
N THR A 309 -8.73 -5.75 -4.49
CA THR A 309 -8.47 -6.38 -5.80
C THR A 309 -8.63 -5.38 -6.95
N GLU A 310 -8.77 -4.09 -6.63
CA GLU A 310 -8.89 -3.01 -7.62
C GLU A 310 -7.76 -2.00 -7.42
N LYS A 311 -6.51 -2.47 -7.53
CA LYS A 311 -5.32 -1.62 -7.43
C LYS A 311 -4.79 -1.26 -8.81
N PHE A 312 -4.24 -0.05 -8.92
CA PHE A 312 -3.56 0.42 -10.12
C PHE A 312 -2.12 0.77 -9.78
N GLU A 313 -1.18 0.25 -10.56
CA GLU A 313 0.25 0.55 -10.40
C GLU A 313 0.87 0.80 -11.79
N ALA A 314 1.67 1.87 -11.91
CA ALA A 314 2.23 2.32 -13.20
C ALA A 314 1.22 2.46 -14.36
N GLY A 315 -0.05 2.76 -14.03
CA GLY A 315 -1.16 2.85 -14.98
C GLY A 315 -1.79 1.50 -15.35
N TRP A 316 -1.49 0.40 -14.67
CA TRP A 316 -2.06 -0.91 -14.95
C TRP A 316 -2.83 -1.48 -13.78
N LYS A 317 -3.98 -2.10 -14.07
CA LYS A 317 -4.82 -2.73 -13.05
C LYS A 317 -4.20 -4.05 -12.60
N ILE A 318 -4.11 -4.24 -11.29
CA ILE A 318 -3.69 -5.47 -10.62
C ILE A 318 -4.87 -5.99 -9.82
N ALA A 319 -5.26 -7.23 -10.10
CA ALA A 319 -6.47 -7.83 -9.53
C ALA A 319 -6.21 -8.99 -8.55
N VAL A 320 -4.95 -9.30 -8.25
CA VAL A 320 -4.64 -10.18 -7.11
C VAL A 320 -5.01 -9.47 -5.81
N PRO A 321 -5.37 -10.19 -4.72
CA PRO A 321 -5.55 -9.58 -3.41
C PRO A 321 -4.26 -8.88 -2.94
N MET A 322 -4.39 -7.62 -2.54
CA MET A 322 -3.30 -6.81 -2.00
C MET A 322 -3.82 -6.06 -0.78
N ILE A 323 -2.95 -5.79 0.20
CA ILE A 323 -3.26 -4.83 1.27
C ILE A 323 -3.65 -3.51 0.61
N ASP A 324 -4.73 -2.93 1.14
CA ASP A 324 -5.31 -1.71 0.62
C ASP A 324 -4.49 -0.48 1.01
N ILE A 325 -3.34 -0.32 0.36
CA ILE A 325 -2.42 0.79 0.59
C ILE A 325 -2.75 1.94 -0.34
N HIS A 326 -2.97 3.11 0.22
CA HIS A 326 -3.17 4.36 -0.51
C HIS A 326 -1.92 5.22 -0.37
N THR A 327 -1.24 5.43 -1.49
CA THR A 327 -0.05 6.28 -1.56
C THR A 327 -0.46 7.70 -1.93
N LEU A 328 -0.20 8.64 -1.03
CA LEU A 328 -0.33 10.07 -1.28
C LEU A 328 1.03 10.64 -1.70
N GLY A 329 1.04 11.52 -2.71
CA GLY A 329 2.23 12.24 -3.20
C GLY A 329 2.74 13.34 -2.26
N ALA A 330 2.64 13.10 -0.96
CA ALA A 330 3.00 14.01 0.12
C ALA A 330 4.01 13.31 1.03
N GLY A 331 5.26 13.77 1.04
CA GLY A 331 6.35 13.26 1.87
C GLY A 331 7.35 14.36 2.18
N GLY A 332 8.48 14.02 2.82
CA GLY A 332 9.49 15.03 3.19
C GLY A 332 10.07 15.82 2.00
N GLY A 333 10.21 15.19 0.85
CA GLY A 333 10.73 15.78 -0.38
C GLY A 333 9.66 16.33 -1.31
N SER A 334 8.38 16.36 -0.91
CA SER A 334 7.34 16.98 -1.74
C SER A 334 7.63 18.46 -1.94
N ILE A 335 7.56 18.90 -3.20
CA ILE A 335 7.93 20.25 -3.61
C ILE A 335 6.78 21.22 -3.27
N ALA A 336 7.12 22.32 -2.62
CA ALA A 336 6.22 23.45 -2.42
C ALA A 336 6.29 24.39 -3.64
N SER A 337 5.15 24.73 -4.21
CA SER A 337 5.06 25.62 -5.37
C SER A 337 3.87 26.56 -5.26
N VAL A 338 3.95 27.72 -5.92
CA VAL A 338 2.89 28.72 -5.96
C VAL A 338 2.42 28.83 -7.40
N ASP A 339 1.11 28.66 -7.61
CA ASP A 339 0.53 28.74 -8.95
C ASP A 339 0.33 30.20 -9.41
N PRO A 340 -0.05 30.43 -10.69
CA PRO A 340 -0.31 31.79 -11.18
C PRO A 340 -1.47 32.51 -10.46
N GLY A 341 -2.34 31.78 -9.77
CA GLY A 341 -3.45 32.32 -8.97
C GLY A 341 -3.03 32.76 -7.56
N GLY A 342 -1.79 32.46 -7.14
CA GLY A 342 -1.29 32.77 -5.80
C GLY A 342 -1.69 31.72 -4.76
N ILE A 343 -2.05 30.51 -5.19
CA ILE A 343 -2.37 29.39 -4.29
C ILE A 343 -1.11 28.56 -4.06
N LEU A 344 -0.86 28.22 -2.80
CA LEU A 344 0.23 27.33 -2.38
C LEU A 344 -0.18 25.87 -2.62
N HIS A 345 0.70 25.10 -3.26
CA HIS A 345 0.58 23.67 -3.48
C HIS A 345 1.80 22.94 -2.89
N VAL A 346 1.60 21.76 -2.31
CA VAL A 346 2.69 20.88 -1.86
C VAL A 346 2.49 19.48 -2.45
N GLY A 347 3.45 19.04 -3.25
CA GLY A 347 3.29 17.83 -4.06
C GLY A 347 2.39 18.08 -5.29
N PRO A 348 2.06 17.02 -6.07
CA PRO A 348 2.50 15.63 -5.91
C PRO A 348 3.96 15.41 -6.37
N GLN A 349 4.60 16.42 -6.96
CA GLN A 349 6.00 16.33 -7.38
C GLN A 349 6.93 16.25 -6.16
N SER A 350 7.96 15.41 -6.27
CA SER A 350 8.97 15.22 -5.24
C SER A 350 10.37 15.48 -5.78
N ALA A 351 11.23 16.06 -4.94
CA ALA A 351 12.65 16.23 -5.21
C ALA A 351 13.47 14.92 -5.11
N GLY A 352 12.86 13.85 -4.58
CA GLY A 352 13.52 12.56 -4.39
C GLY A 352 14.70 12.62 -3.40
N ALA A 353 15.70 11.76 -3.60
CA ALA A 353 16.95 11.76 -2.81
C ALA A 353 18.16 12.38 -3.56
N ASP A 354 18.02 12.54 -4.88
CA ASP A 354 19.00 13.12 -5.81
C ASP A 354 18.23 13.78 -6.98
N PRO A 355 18.24 15.13 -7.14
CA PRO A 355 19.05 16.09 -6.39
C PRO A 355 18.56 16.31 -4.94
N GLY A 356 17.34 15.87 -4.60
CA GLY A 356 16.78 15.95 -3.24
C GLY A 356 16.40 17.35 -2.77
N PRO A 357 15.90 17.48 -1.52
CA PRO A 357 15.68 18.76 -0.84
C PRO A 357 16.85 19.73 -0.99
N ALA A 358 16.56 21.04 -1.04
CA ALA A 358 17.59 22.06 -1.20
C ALA A 358 18.64 21.98 -0.08
N CYS A 359 18.21 21.71 1.16
CA CYS A 359 19.08 21.55 2.32
C CYS A 359 20.05 20.37 2.23
N TYR A 360 19.90 19.44 1.28
CA TYR A 360 20.85 18.34 1.09
C TYR A 360 22.13 18.78 0.37
N GLY A 361 22.16 19.96 -0.25
CA GLY A 361 23.36 20.50 -0.90
C GLY A 361 23.84 19.74 -2.14
N LYS A 362 22.98 18.89 -2.74
CA LYS A 362 23.30 18.08 -3.93
C LYS A 362 22.87 18.73 -5.26
N GLY A 363 22.47 19.99 -5.23
CA GLY A 363 22.03 20.75 -6.40
C GLY A 363 20.52 20.89 -6.57
N GLY A 364 19.72 20.43 -5.61
CA GLY A 364 18.28 20.70 -5.56
C GLY A 364 18.02 22.18 -5.31
N ALA A 365 17.06 22.77 -6.02
CA ALA A 365 16.75 24.20 -5.96
C ALA A 365 15.29 24.50 -5.58
N ASP A 366 14.41 23.49 -5.63
CA ASP A 366 13.01 23.65 -5.29
C ASP A 366 12.80 23.43 -3.78
N PRO A 367 12.00 24.28 -3.10
CA PRO A 367 11.74 24.12 -1.68
C PRO A 367 10.86 22.90 -1.40
N THR A 368 11.18 22.17 -0.34
CA THR A 368 10.47 20.95 0.07
C THR A 368 9.95 21.00 1.50
N VAL A 369 9.14 20.00 1.88
CA VAL A 369 8.67 19.83 3.26
C VAL A 369 9.84 19.67 4.26
N THR A 370 10.91 18.98 3.88
CA THR A 370 12.13 18.84 4.71
C THR A 370 12.83 20.18 4.89
N ASP A 371 12.89 21.02 3.85
CA ASP A 371 13.43 22.38 3.94
C ASP A 371 12.60 23.22 4.93
N ALA A 372 11.27 23.13 4.86
CA ALA A 372 10.38 23.78 5.81
C ALA A 372 10.61 23.30 7.26
N ASN A 373 10.71 21.98 7.49
CA ASN A 373 10.98 21.42 8.82
C ASN A 373 12.33 21.90 9.39
N LEU A 374 13.35 22.06 8.53
CA LEU A 374 14.64 22.60 8.94
C LEU A 374 14.55 24.08 9.32
N ILE A 375 13.89 24.91 8.49
CA ILE A 375 13.69 26.35 8.75
C ILE A 375 12.94 26.59 10.06
N LEU A 376 11.94 25.76 10.36
CA LEU A 376 11.13 25.88 11.58
C LEU A 376 11.87 25.38 12.84
N GLY A 377 13.06 24.79 12.68
CA GLY A 377 13.85 24.25 13.78
C GLY A 377 13.39 22.86 14.24
N TYR A 378 12.54 22.16 13.48
CA TYR A 378 12.09 20.81 13.82
C TYR A 378 13.22 19.78 13.63
N LEU A 379 14.06 19.98 12.61
CA LEU A 379 15.21 19.13 12.32
C LEU A 379 16.52 19.76 12.81
N ASP A 380 17.45 18.92 13.26
CA ASP A 380 18.83 19.33 13.52
C ASP A 380 19.66 19.26 12.23
N ALA A 381 20.28 20.39 11.86
CA ALA A 381 21.20 20.44 10.73
C ALA A 381 22.43 19.55 10.91
N GLY A 382 22.90 19.36 12.15
CA GLY A 382 24.12 18.61 12.47
C GLY A 382 23.92 17.13 12.75
N ASN A 383 22.69 16.70 13.06
CA ASN A 383 22.40 15.34 13.52
C ASN A 383 21.50 14.53 12.56
N PHE A 384 21.23 15.03 11.36
CA PHE A 384 20.45 14.29 10.37
C PHE A 384 21.14 12.96 9.98
N LEU A 385 20.38 11.85 10.03
CA LEU A 385 20.87 10.47 9.91
C LEU A 385 22.01 10.13 10.90
N GLY A 386 21.89 10.57 12.15
CA GLY A 386 22.92 10.38 13.18
C GLY A 386 24.20 11.16 12.88
N GLY A 387 24.09 12.30 12.20
CA GLY A 387 25.18 13.18 11.81
C GLY A 387 25.99 12.73 10.59
N LYS A 388 25.54 11.68 9.88
CA LYS A 388 26.19 11.20 8.66
C LYS A 388 25.94 12.11 7.44
N ALA A 389 24.88 12.91 7.47
CA ALA A 389 24.48 13.78 6.37
C ALA A 389 24.12 15.18 6.90
N PRO A 390 25.08 16.12 6.97
CA PRO A 390 24.79 17.48 7.44
C PRO A 390 23.86 18.19 6.46
N LEU A 391 22.92 18.98 7.01
CA LEU A 391 21.99 19.80 6.23
C LEU A 391 22.49 21.25 6.15
N ASP A 392 22.16 21.94 5.06
CA ASP A 392 22.47 23.36 4.86
C ASP A 392 21.21 24.23 5.02
N PRO A 393 21.07 24.96 6.16
CA PRO A 393 19.93 25.84 6.39
C PRO A 393 19.85 27.01 5.41
N ALA A 394 20.98 27.53 4.93
CA ALA A 394 20.98 28.69 4.05
C ALA A 394 20.40 28.34 2.66
N LEU A 395 20.64 27.12 2.17
CA LEU A 395 20.02 26.63 0.95
C LEU A 395 18.50 26.44 1.09
N ALA A 396 18.05 25.91 2.23
CA ALA A 396 16.62 25.80 2.54
C ALA A 396 15.93 27.18 2.55
N GLU A 397 16.51 28.13 3.29
CA GLU A 397 15.98 29.50 3.42
C GLU A 397 15.91 30.20 2.06
N ALA A 398 16.96 30.10 1.23
CA ALA A 398 17.00 30.73 -0.08
C ALA A 398 15.93 30.18 -1.03
N ALA A 399 15.77 28.84 -1.09
CA ALA A 399 14.77 28.20 -1.93
C ALA A 399 13.33 28.58 -1.50
N MET A 400 13.06 28.55 -0.19
CA MET A 400 11.75 28.90 0.37
C MET A 400 11.43 30.38 0.16
N GLU A 401 12.40 31.28 0.34
CA GLU A 401 12.21 32.71 0.13
C GLU A 401 11.89 33.03 -1.34
N GLU A 402 12.67 32.48 -2.27
CA GLU A 402 12.56 32.80 -3.70
C GLU A 402 11.25 32.28 -4.31
N ARG A 403 10.88 31.03 -3.99
CA ARG A 403 9.84 30.29 -4.73
C ARG A 403 8.49 30.23 -4.04
N VAL A 404 8.42 30.52 -2.73
CA VAL A 404 7.16 30.48 -1.96
C VAL A 404 6.89 31.81 -1.25
N ALA A 405 7.82 32.27 -0.41
CA ALA A 405 7.58 33.43 0.44
C ALA A 405 7.37 34.72 -0.37
N ARG A 406 8.27 35.03 -1.30
CA ARG A 406 8.20 36.24 -2.14
C ARG A 406 6.98 36.25 -3.07
N PRO A 407 6.62 35.16 -3.77
CA PRO A 407 5.37 35.10 -4.54
C PRO A 407 4.09 35.33 -3.72
N LEU A 408 4.05 34.84 -2.48
CA LEU A 408 2.88 34.99 -1.59
C LEU A 408 2.91 36.27 -0.74
N GLY A 409 4.02 37.03 -0.76
CA GLY A 409 4.19 38.20 0.10
C GLY A 409 4.35 37.88 1.59
N LEU A 410 4.85 36.69 1.92
CA LEU A 410 5.04 36.19 3.29
C LEU A 410 6.52 36.28 3.72
N SER A 411 6.77 36.14 5.03
CA SER A 411 8.12 35.87 5.51
C SER A 411 8.53 34.43 5.21
N THR A 412 9.83 34.15 5.13
CA THR A 412 10.34 32.78 4.90
C THR A 412 9.86 31.78 5.95
N VAL A 413 9.75 32.23 7.21
CA VAL A 413 9.28 31.40 8.34
C VAL A 413 7.78 31.12 8.22
N ASP A 414 6.97 32.12 7.87
CA ASP A 414 5.53 31.95 7.68
C ASP A 414 5.23 31.06 6.47
N ALA A 415 6.00 31.19 5.40
CA ALA A 415 5.94 30.31 4.24
C ALA A 415 6.26 28.86 4.61
N ALA A 416 7.36 28.63 5.34
CA ALA A 416 7.73 27.30 5.84
C ALA A 416 6.63 26.70 6.74
N HIS A 417 6.07 27.50 7.65
CA HIS A 417 4.97 27.07 8.50
C HIS A 417 3.71 26.73 7.69
N GLY A 418 3.40 27.51 6.66
CA GLY A 418 2.33 27.24 5.70
C GLY A 418 2.50 25.92 4.95
N VAL A 419 3.72 25.60 4.51
CA VAL A 419 4.06 24.33 3.85
C VAL A 419 3.77 23.13 4.76
N CYS A 420 4.22 23.17 6.03
CA CYS A 420 3.95 22.09 6.99
C CYS A 420 2.46 21.92 7.32
N ARG A 421 1.72 23.04 7.41
CA ARG A 421 0.26 22.99 7.60
C ARG A 421 -0.45 22.38 6.41
N LEU A 422 -0.09 22.81 5.19
CA LEU A 422 -0.73 22.33 3.97
C LEU A 422 -0.48 20.84 3.74
N VAL A 423 0.77 20.36 3.88
CA VAL A 423 1.07 18.93 3.71
C VAL A 423 0.31 18.07 4.71
N SER A 424 0.23 18.50 5.98
CA SER A 424 -0.55 17.80 7.01
C SER A 424 -2.05 17.80 6.69
N THR A 425 -2.58 18.89 6.12
CA THR A 425 -3.98 18.97 5.68
C THR A 425 -4.25 18.03 4.50
N THR A 426 -3.40 18.03 3.47
CA THR A 426 -3.55 17.13 2.32
C THR A 426 -3.51 15.67 2.74
N ILE A 427 -2.61 15.30 3.65
CA ILE A 427 -2.55 13.93 4.16
C ILE A 427 -3.81 13.58 4.97
N ALA A 428 -4.27 14.47 5.86
CA ALA A 428 -5.49 14.25 6.62
C ALA A 428 -6.72 14.10 5.70
N GLU A 429 -6.82 14.85 4.61
CA GLU A 429 -7.90 14.68 3.63
C GLU A 429 -7.83 13.38 2.86
N GLY A 430 -6.64 12.96 2.44
CA GLY A 430 -6.47 11.64 1.83
C GLY A 430 -6.92 10.52 2.77
N ILE A 431 -6.63 10.62 4.08
CA ILE A 431 -7.11 9.67 5.08
C ILE A 431 -8.65 9.70 5.18
N ARG A 432 -9.28 10.88 5.24
CA ARG A 432 -10.75 10.97 5.30
C ARG A 432 -11.42 10.34 4.08
N LEU A 433 -10.93 10.67 2.88
CA LEU A 433 -11.47 10.14 1.64
C LEU A 433 -11.39 8.60 1.62
N MET A 434 -10.26 8.04 2.04
CA MET A 434 -10.08 6.59 2.17
C MET A 434 -11.02 5.99 3.24
N SER A 435 -11.20 6.64 4.39
CA SER A 435 -12.15 6.19 5.41
C SER A 435 -13.60 6.20 4.88
N VAL A 436 -13.99 7.22 4.11
CA VAL A 436 -15.31 7.31 3.45
C VAL A 436 -15.48 6.22 2.38
N GLN A 437 -14.43 5.93 1.59
CA GLN A 437 -14.41 4.81 0.64
C GLN A 437 -14.73 3.46 1.32
N ARG A 438 -14.34 3.30 2.59
CA ARG A 438 -14.58 2.09 3.38
C ARG A 438 -15.81 2.16 4.29
N GLY A 439 -16.46 3.33 4.37
CA GLY A 439 -17.64 3.54 5.21
C GLY A 439 -17.34 3.59 6.71
N VAL A 440 -16.13 3.99 7.09
CA VAL A 440 -15.69 4.04 8.49
C VAL A 440 -15.38 5.46 8.94
N ASP A 441 -15.47 5.70 10.26
CA ASP A 441 -15.16 6.99 10.88
C ASP A 441 -13.71 6.98 11.40
N PRO A 442 -12.79 7.80 10.87
CA PRO A 442 -11.38 7.80 11.27
C PRO A 442 -11.18 8.14 12.76
N ARG A 443 -12.14 8.82 13.41
CA ARG A 443 -12.06 9.17 14.85
C ARG A 443 -12.12 7.97 15.77
N GLN A 444 -12.58 6.82 15.27
CA GLN A 444 -12.62 5.56 16.03
C GLN A 444 -11.29 4.80 15.97
N PHE A 445 -10.30 5.32 15.25
CA PHE A 445 -9.00 4.69 15.06
C PHE A 445 -7.94 5.45 15.85
N ALA A 446 -6.87 4.75 16.21
CA ALA A 446 -5.60 5.39 16.53
C ALA A 446 -4.70 5.42 15.28
N ILE A 447 -3.67 6.28 15.25
CA ILE A 447 -2.68 6.25 14.17
C ILE A 447 -1.45 5.48 14.65
N LEU A 448 -0.96 4.54 13.85
CA LEU A 448 0.38 3.98 14.05
C LEU A 448 1.31 4.54 12.97
N ALA A 449 2.20 5.42 13.40
CA ALA A 449 3.10 6.16 12.54
C ALA A 449 4.49 5.52 12.46
N PHE A 450 5.00 5.43 11.24
CA PHE A 450 6.32 4.93 10.91
C PHE A 450 6.88 5.62 9.67
N GLY A 451 8.13 5.32 9.33
CA GLY A 451 8.87 6.11 8.34
C GLY A 451 9.56 7.32 8.95
N GLY A 452 10.64 7.79 8.31
CA GLY A 452 11.55 8.77 8.88
C GLY A 452 10.93 10.15 9.16
N ALA A 453 9.96 10.57 8.34
CA ALA A 453 9.35 11.90 8.43
C ALA A 453 8.02 11.91 9.20
N ALA A 454 7.46 10.74 9.58
CA ALA A 454 6.13 10.68 10.15
C ALA A 454 5.99 11.39 11.50
N GLY A 455 6.99 11.26 12.38
CA GLY A 455 6.98 11.88 13.71
C GLY A 455 6.83 13.40 13.70
N LEU A 456 7.19 14.07 12.59
CA LEU A 456 7.11 15.53 12.46
C LEU A 456 5.69 16.02 12.12
N HIS A 457 4.90 15.23 11.41
CA HIS A 457 3.60 15.67 10.86
C HIS A 457 2.40 14.93 11.46
N VAL A 458 2.61 13.73 12.03
CA VAL A 458 1.50 12.88 12.51
C VAL A 458 0.64 13.55 13.57
N GLY A 459 1.21 14.36 14.46
CA GLY A 459 0.45 15.10 15.48
C GLY A 459 -0.57 16.05 14.86
N GLN A 460 -0.15 16.81 13.84
CA GLN A 460 -1.05 17.72 13.10
C GLN A 460 -2.10 16.97 12.30
N VAL A 461 -1.72 15.86 11.65
CA VAL A 461 -2.67 15.00 10.94
C VAL A 461 -3.72 14.43 11.89
N ALA A 462 -3.31 13.88 13.03
CA ALA A 462 -4.20 13.32 14.04
C ALA A 462 -5.18 14.37 14.58
N ARG A 463 -4.70 15.59 14.88
CA ARG A 463 -5.56 16.68 15.35
C ARG A 463 -6.62 17.08 14.33
N GLN A 464 -6.24 17.17 13.05
CA GLN A 464 -7.20 17.46 11.99
C GLN A 464 -8.25 16.34 11.87
N LEU A 465 -7.83 15.07 11.96
CA LEU A 465 -8.72 13.91 11.93
C LEU A 465 -9.55 13.71 13.20
N GLN A 466 -9.27 14.46 14.27
CA GLN A 466 -9.80 14.27 15.61
C GLN A 466 -9.47 12.89 16.21
N VAL A 467 -8.27 12.39 15.93
CA VAL A 467 -7.72 11.16 16.49
C VAL A 467 -6.89 11.50 17.73
N GLU A 468 -7.19 10.85 18.85
CA GLU A 468 -6.55 11.15 20.14
C GLU A 468 -5.21 10.45 20.33
N ASN A 469 -5.09 9.19 19.86
CA ASN A 469 -3.92 8.36 20.13
C ASN A 469 -3.09 8.18 18.86
N VAL A 470 -1.79 8.47 18.97
CA VAL A 470 -0.78 8.15 17.97
C VAL A 470 0.28 7.27 18.63
N TYR A 471 0.68 6.20 17.94
CA TYR A 471 1.70 5.27 18.38
C TYR A 471 2.86 5.28 17.39
N ILE A 472 4.08 5.43 17.89
CA ILE A 472 5.31 5.45 17.09
C ILE A 472 6.22 4.36 17.68
N PRO A 473 6.20 3.13 17.14
CA PRO A 473 6.98 2.03 17.69
C PRO A 473 8.48 2.32 17.69
N ALA A 474 9.23 1.68 18.60
CA ALA A 474 10.71 1.75 18.57
C ALA A 474 11.29 1.25 17.23
N ALA A 475 10.57 0.33 16.56
CA ALA A 475 10.92 -0.20 15.24
C ALA A 475 10.43 0.69 14.08
N ALA A 476 9.80 1.85 14.33
CA ALA A 476 9.21 2.71 13.30
C ALA A 476 10.12 2.97 12.07
N PRO A 477 11.44 3.19 12.21
CA PRO A 477 12.30 3.42 11.05
C PRO A 477 12.55 2.18 10.16
N VAL A 478 12.26 0.99 10.66
CA VAL A 478 12.48 -0.31 9.99
C VAL A 478 11.22 -1.19 10.09
N LEU A 479 10.04 -0.55 10.24
CA LEU A 479 8.81 -1.26 10.58
C LEU A 479 8.42 -2.27 9.49
N SER A 480 8.74 -2.01 8.24
CA SER A 480 8.52 -2.95 7.13
C SER A 480 9.28 -4.25 7.31
N ALA A 481 10.59 -4.18 7.54
CA ALA A 481 11.42 -5.35 7.84
C ALA A 481 11.00 -6.04 9.14
N TYR A 482 10.53 -5.27 10.13
CA TYR A 482 9.98 -5.83 11.37
C TYR A 482 8.69 -6.60 11.12
N GLY A 483 7.76 -6.00 10.38
CA GLY A 483 6.44 -6.54 10.10
C GLY A 483 6.50 -7.82 9.28
N MET A 484 7.50 -7.95 8.41
CA MET A 484 7.83 -9.22 7.74
C MET A 484 8.02 -10.39 8.72
N LEU A 485 8.58 -10.17 9.91
CA LEU A 485 8.72 -11.23 10.92
C LEU A 485 7.43 -11.51 11.71
N SER A 486 6.39 -10.71 11.48
CA SER A 486 5.07 -10.87 12.11
C SER A 486 4.02 -11.47 11.16
N THR A 487 4.39 -11.77 9.92
CA THR A 487 3.50 -12.39 8.92
C THR A 487 3.51 -13.90 8.98
N ASP A 488 2.48 -14.50 8.40
CA ASP A 488 2.27 -15.94 8.30
C ASP A 488 2.30 -16.39 6.83
N LEU A 489 2.48 -17.69 6.57
CA LEU A 489 2.31 -18.24 5.23
C LEU A 489 0.85 -18.05 4.82
N ASN A 490 0.60 -17.45 3.65
CA ASN A 490 -0.77 -17.14 3.22
C ASN A 490 -0.99 -17.50 1.76
N TYR A 491 -1.95 -18.39 1.50
CA TYR A 491 -2.36 -18.77 0.16
C TYR A 491 -3.81 -18.40 -0.09
N ASP A 492 -4.01 -17.38 -0.94
CA ASP A 492 -5.31 -17.00 -1.46
C ASP A 492 -5.62 -17.73 -2.78
N PHE A 493 -6.78 -18.38 -2.78
CA PHE A 493 -7.40 -19.02 -3.93
C PHE A 493 -8.77 -18.41 -4.20
N SER A 494 -9.15 -18.38 -5.47
CA SER A 494 -10.47 -17.92 -5.90
C SER A 494 -10.94 -18.73 -7.08
N GLN A 495 -12.25 -18.88 -7.26
CA GLN A 495 -12.83 -19.43 -8.49
C GLN A 495 -14.19 -18.78 -8.75
N SER A 496 -14.34 -18.14 -9.92
CA SER A 496 -15.63 -17.56 -10.29
C SER A 496 -16.67 -18.65 -10.58
N TYR A 497 -17.82 -18.57 -9.92
CA TYR A 497 -19.00 -19.42 -10.14
C TYR A 497 -20.27 -18.57 -10.11
N PRO A 498 -20.55 -17.79 -11.19
CA PRO A 498 -21.69 -16.89 -11.21
C PRO A 498 -23.02 -17.65 -11.19
N ALA A 499 -23.79 -17.49 -10.11
CA ALA A 499 -25.03 -18.20 -9.90
C ALA A 499 -26.04 -17.38 -9.10
N SER A 500 -27.32 -17.66 -9.28
CA SER A 500 -28.35 -17.17 -8.37
C SER A 500 -28.27 -17.94 -7.05
N LEU A 501 -28.27 -17.25 -5.90
CA LEU A 501 -28.18 -17.92 -4.61
C LEU A 501 -29.36 -18.87 -4.37
N ASP A 502 -30.56 -18.51 -4.83
CA ASP A 502 -31.78 -19.34 -4.70
C ASP A 502 -31.77 -20.62 -5.56
N ARG A 503 -30.86 -20.72 -6.54
CA ARG A 503 -30.79 -21.82 -7.53
C ARG A 503 -29.37 -22.39 -7.68
N VAL A 504 -28.49 -22.08 -6.73
CA VAL A 504 -27.10 -22.51 -6.79
C VAL A 504 -27.01 -24.02 -6.56
N ASP A 505 -26.14 -24.70 -7.29
CA ASP A 505 -25.82 -26.11 -6.99
C ASP A 505 -24.84 -26.16 -5.82
N LEU A 506 -25.37 -26.40 -4.63
CA LEU A 506 -24.59 -26.47 -3.38
C LEU A 506 -23.55 -27.59 -3.39
N ASN A 507 -23.77 -28.69 -4.11
CA ASN A 507 -22.77 -29.76 -4.20
C ASN A 507 -21.55 -29.30 -4.98
N THR A 508 -21.77 -28.57 -6.08
CA THR A 508 -20.70 -27.95 -6.85
C THR A 508 -19.97 -26.89 -6.01
N VAL A 509 -20.69 -26.04 -5.27
CA VAL A 509 -20.08 -25.03 -4.37
C VAL A 509 -19.19 -25.69 -3.30
N ARG A 510 -19.69 -26.72 -2.61
CA ARG A 510 -18.92 -27.46 -1.60
C ARG A 510 -17.67 -28.09 -2.21
N SER A 511 -17.80 -28.76 -3.35
CA SER A 511 -16.65 -29.38 -4.06
C SER A 511 -15.58 -28.36 -4.42
N ILE A 512 -15.97 -27.20 -4.96
CA ILE A 512 -15.01 -26.13 -5.31
C ILE A 512 -14.26 -25.66 -4.05
N LEU A 513 -14.98 -25.37 -2.96
CA LEU A 513 -14.35 -24.90 -1.73
C LEU A 513 -13.41 -25.94 -1.10
N GLU A 514 -13.80 -27.21 -1.10
CA GLU A 514 -12.98 -28.33 -0.62
C GLU A 514 -11.71 -28.51 -1.46
N ASP A 515 -11.82 -28.44 -2.80
CA ASP A 515 -10.69 -28.55 -3.70
C ASP A 515 -9.70 -27.38 -3.49
N LEU A 516 -10.19 -26.14 -3.38
CA LEU A 516 -9.35 -24.97 -3.13
C LEU A 516 -8.64 -25.06 -1.77
N GLU A 517 -9.33 -25.53 -0.73
CA GLU A 517 -8.75 -25.76 0.59
C GLU A 517 -7.66 -26.83 0.58
N ALA A 518 -7.92 -27.97 -0.08
CA ALA A 518 -6.97 -29.07 -0.18
C ALA A 518 -5.64 -28.62 -0.81
N HIS A 519 -5.71 -27.83 -1.90
CA HIS A 519 -4.52 -27.27 -2.54
C HIS A 519 -3.68 -26.39 -1.60
N GLY A 520 -4.33 -25.58 -0.75
CA GLY A 520 -3.63 -24.74 0.23
C GLY A 520 -3.00 -25.55 1.35
N ARG A 521 -3.72 -26.55 1.88
CA ARG A 521 -3.21 -27.46 2.92
C ARG A 521 -1.99 -28.24 2.43
N ASP A 522 -2.06 -28.81 1.22
CA ASP A 522 -0.95 -29.57 0.64
C ASP A 522 0.33 -28.73 0.53
N LYS A 523 0.19 -27.45 0.16
CA LYS A 523 1.31 -26.50 0.13
C LYS A 523 1.91 -26.25 1.51
N LEU A 524 1.08 -26.06 2.55
CA LEU A 524 1.54 -25.83 3.92
C LEU A 524 2.17 -27.07 4.55
N HIS A 525 1.61 -28.26 4.30
CA HIS A 525 2.22 -29.52 4.73
C HIS A 525 3.58 -29.76 4.05
N ALA A 526 3.74 -29.35 2.79
CA ALA A 526 5.05 -29.39 2.11
C ALA A 526 6.08 -28.44 2.75
N GLN A 527 5.64 -27.41 3.49
CA GLN A 527 6.50 -26.55 4.33
C GLN A 527 6.70 -27.10 5.75
N GLY A 528 6.15 -28.27 6.06
CA GLY A 528 6.34 -28.94 7.35
C GLY A 528 5.36 -28.53 8.44
N LEU A 529 4.29 -27.79 8.14
CA LEU A 529 3.27 -27.40 9.12
C LEU A 529 2.28 -28.54 9.41
N GLY A 530 1.90 -28.66 10.69
CA GLY A 530 0.82 -29.53 11.16
C GLY A 530 -0.57 -28.92 10.97
N ASP A 531 -1.63 -29.74 11.04
CA ASP A 531 -3.02 -29.27 10.91
C ASP A 531 -3.43 -28.26 11.99
N ASP A 532 -2.82 -28.33 13.17
CA ASP A 532 -3.06 -27.41 14.29
C ASP A 532 -2.43 -26.02 14.09
N GLU A 533 -1.54 -25.89 13.10
CA GLU A 533 -0.91 -24.64 12.71
C GLU A 533 -1.57 -24.00 11.48
N ILE A 534 -2.63 -24.63 10.94
CA ILE A 534 -3.31 -24.20 9.71
C ILE A 534 -4.71 -23.68 10.03
N GLU A 535 -4.99 -22.45 9.59
CA GLU A 535 -6.32 -21.85 9.60
C GLU A 535 -6.87 -21.71 8.19
N VAL A 536 -8.18 -21.96 8.03
CA VAL A 536 -8.88 -21.83 6.75
C VAL A 536 -10.05 -20.88 6.90
N SER A 537 -10.07 -19.84 6.07
CA SER A 537 -11.19 -18.93 5.91
C SER A 537 -11.84 -19.11 4.55
N ARG A 538 -13.18 -19.16 4.52
CA ARG A 538 -13.99 -19.35 3.31
C ARG A 538 -14.92 -18.16 3.15
N THR A 539 -14.81 -17.47 2.02
CA THR A 539 -15.65 -16.30 1.71
C THR A 539 -16.15 -16.37 0.28
N ALA A 540 -17.11 -15.51 -0.06
CA ALA A 540 -17.60 -15.38 -1.42
C ALA A 540 -17.93 -13.93 -1.75
N ASP A 541 -17.65 -13.56 -3.00
CA ASP A 541 -18.06 -12.28 -3.55
C ASP A 541 -19.51 -12.41 -4.04
N MET A 542 -20.38 -11.61 -3.46
CA MET A 542 -21.82 -11.63 -3.68
C MET A 542 -22.33 -10.22 -3.94
N ARG A 543 -23.42 -10.09 -4.71
CA ARG A 543 -24.04 -8.79 -4.98
C ARG A 543 -25.55 -8.94 -5.19
N TYR A 544 -26.28 -7.84 -5.14
CA TYR A 544 -27.63 -7.86 -5.66
C TYR A 544 -27.63 -7.96 -7.19
N LEU A 545 -28.72 -8.51 -7.75
CA LEU A 545 -28.94 -8.50 -9.20
C LEU A 545 -28.81 -7.08 -9.77
N ASP A 546 -28.20 -6.96 -10.94
CA ASP A 546 -27.91 -5.71 -11.67
C ASP A 546 -26.84 -4.79 -11.05
N GLN A 547 -26.31 -5.11 -9.87
CA GLN A 547 -25.12 -4.43 -9.34
C GLN A 547 -23.83 -4.87 -10.06
N ILE A 548 -22.79 -4.07 -9.91
CA ILE A 548 -21.44 -4.33 -10.46
C ILE A 548 -20.46 -4.67 -9.35
N TYR A 549 -20.54 -3.92 -8.24
CA TYR A 549 -19.66 -4.10 -7.10
C TYR A 549 -20.13 -5.27 -6.26
N ASP A 550 -19.17 -6.09 -5.90
CA ASP A 550 -19.40 -7.28 -5.10
C ASP A 550 -18.98 -6.99 -3.65
N VAL A 551 -19.68 -7.63 -2.71
CA VAL A 551 -19.40 -7.62 -1.28
C VAL A 551 -18.83 -8.99 -0.92
N ASN A 552 -17.71 -9.00 -0.21
CA ASN A 552 -17.13 -10.25 0.29
C ASN A 552 -17.87 -10.68 1.57
N VAL A 553 -18.41 -11.90 1.56
CA VAL A 553 -19.30 -12.44 2.59
C VAL A 553 -18.77 -13.77 3.11
N PRO A 554 -18.73 -13.99 4.43
CA PRO A 554 -18.38 -15.29 5.00
C PRO A 554 -19.31 -16.41 4.53
N VAL A 555 -18.72 -17.53 4.10
CA VAL A 555 -19.47 -18.75 3.78
C VAL A 555 -19.86 -19.45 5.08
N PRO A 556 -21.13 -19.86 5.26
CA PRO A 556 -21.54 -20.62 6.44
C PRO A 556 -20.84 -21.97 6.56
N ASP A 557 -21.05 -22.66 7.68
CA ASP A 557 -20.52 -24.01 7.90
C ASP A 557 -21.01 -24.97 6.80
N LEU A 558 -20.07 -25.58 6.06
CA LEU A 558 -20.36 -26.48 4.94
C LEU A 558 -21.12 -27.75 5.37
N SER A 559 -21.06 -28.11 6.65
CA SER A 559 -21.78 -29.25 7.24
C SER A 559 -23.26 -28.98 7.50
N ALA A 560 -23.71 -27.72 7.39
CA ALA A 560 -25.12 -27.37 7.57
C ALA A 560 -26.01 -27.99 6.48
N GLU A 561 -27.27 -28.25 6.84
CA GLU A 561 -28.31 -28.67 5.90
C GLU A 561 -28.55 -27.59 4.84
N ASP A 562 -28.85 -28.00 3.60
CA ASP A 562 -28.90 -27.10 2.44
C ASP A 562 -29.79 -25.86 2.63
N SER A 563 -30.97 -26.01 3.24
CA SER A 563 -31.88 -24.88 3.47
C SER A 563 -31.34 -23.89 4.50
N SER A 564 -30.80 -24.37 5.63
CA SER A 564 -30.26 -23.49 6.66
C SER A 564 -28.97 -22.83 6.23
N PHE A 565 -28.17 -23.51 5.41
CA PHE A 565 -26.98 -22.96 4.77
C PHE A 565 -27.32 -21.75 3.90
N LEU A 566 -28.31 -21.88 3.00
CA LEU A 566 -28.72 -20.79 2.10
C LEU A 566 -29.30 -19.59 2.86
N ASP A 567 -30.16 -19.84 3.85
CA ASP A 567 -30.74 -18.78 4.68
C ASP A 567 -29.65 -18.02 5.44
N ALA A 568 -28.72 -18.73 6.10
CA ALA A 568 -27.60 -18.12 6.80
C ALA A 568 -26.67 -17.34 5.86
N TRP A 569 -26.45 -17.84 4.64
CA TRP A 569 -25.58 -17.15 3.68
C TRP A 569 -26.22 -15.86 3.16
N ALA A 570 -27.53 -15.86 2.91
CA ALA A 570 -28.28 -14.67 2.55
C ALA A 570 -28.28 -13.63 3.68
N ASP A 571 -28.47 -14.06 4.92
CA ASP A 571 -28.42 -13.19 6.10
C ASP A 571 -27.04 -12.56 6.28
N ASN A 572 -25.96 -13.35 6.14
CA ASN A 572 -24.58 -12.83 6.16
C ASN A 572 -24.37 -11.74 5.11
N PHE A 573 -24.89 -11.92 3.89
CA PHE A 573 -24.79 -10.94 2.82
C PHE A 573 -25.55 -9.65 3.16
N HIS A 574 -26.80 -9.77 3.63
CA HIS A 574 -27.63 -8.64 3.98
C HIS A 574 -27.04 -7.81 5.13
N GLN A 575 -26.55 -8.48 6.19
CA GLN A 575 -25.84 -7.83 7.29
C GLN A 575 -24.60 -7.10 6.80
N ARG A 576 -23.76 -7.75 6.01
CA ARG A 576 -22.52 -7.14 5.50
C ARG A 576 -22.81 -5.94 4.61
N TYR A 577 -23.87 -6.02 3.80
CA TYR A 577 -24.32 -4.92 2.96
C TYR A 577 -24.81 -3.73 3.81
N GLN A 578 -25.56 -4.00 4.90
CA GLN A 578 -26.00 -2.95 5.82
C GLN A 578 -24.83 -2.28 6.56
N GLU A 579 -23.80 -3.03 6.95
CA GLU A 579 -22.59 -2.47 7.56
C GLU A 579 -21.87 -1.49 6.62
N LEU A 580 -21.74 -1.86 5.34
CA LEU A 580 -20.98 -1.08 4.35
C LEU A 580 -21.74 0.14 3.81
N PHE A 581 -23.07 0.05 3.71
CA PHE A 581 -23.89 1.04 2.99
C PHE A 581 -25.05 1.62 3.81
N ALA A 582 -25.24 1.19 5.07
CA ALA A 582 -26.31 1.63 5.99
C ALA A 582 -27.76 1.33 5.55
N TYR A 583 -27.96 0.51 4.50
CA TYR A 583 -29.27 -0.02 4.09
C TYR A 583 -29.14 -1.45 3.55
N GLN A 584 -30.25 -2.16 3.36
CA GLN A 584 -30.29 -3.48 2.71
C GLN A 584 -31.60 -3.66 1.92
N GLN A 585 -31.62 -4.56 0.94
CA GLN A 585 -32.78 -4.82 0.06
C GLN A 585 -33.16 -6.31 0.10
N GLN A 586 -33.81 -6.74 1.18
CA GLN A 586 -34.18 -8.15 1.40
C GLN A 586 -35.01 -8.80 0.27
N GLY A 587 -35.71 -8.00 -0.54
CA GLY A 587 -36.53 -8.51 -1.66
C GLY A 587 -35.79 -8.70 -2.98
N GLN A 588 -34.53 -8.30 -3.09
CA GLN A 588 -33.77 -8.35 -4.34
C GLN A 588 -32.94 -9.65 -4.40
N GLU A 589 -32.87 -10.25 -5.59
CA GLU A 589 -32.11 -11.49 -5.83
C GLU A 589 -30.63 -11.28 -5.52
N VAL A 590 -30.06 -12.22 -4.75
CA VAL A 590 -28.62 -12.26 -4.43
C VAL A 590 -27.90 -13.16 -5.44
N ARG A 591 -26.81 -12.65 -6.00
CA ARG A 591 -25.93 -13.33 -6.96
C ARG A 591 -24.61 -13.69 -6.30
N LEU A 592 -24.25 -14.96 -6.35
CA LEU A 592 -22.89 -15.43 -6.14
C LEU A 592 -22.06 -15.11 -7.40
N VAL A 593 -20.83 -14.63 -7.22
CA VAL A 593 -19.92 -14.31 -8.32
C VAL A 593 -18.65 -15.15 -8.23
N THR A 594 -17.96 -15.12 -7.09
CA THR A 594 -16.66 -15.78 -6.90
C THR A 594 -16.57 -16.43 -5.52
N LEU A 595 -16.13 -17.68 -5.46
CA LEU A 595 -15.78 -18.38 -4.23
C LEU A 595 -14.31 -18.13 -3.90
N ARG A 596 -13.99 -17.97 -2.62
CA ARG A 596 -12.63 -17.67 -2.15
C ARG A 596 -12.27 -18.54 -0.95
N VAL A 597 -11.03 -19.00 -0.93
CA VAL A 597 -10.45 -19.73 0.20
C VAL A 597 -9.08 -19.13 0.49
N THR A 598 -8.89 -18.74 1.74
CA THR A 598 -7.60 -18.29 2.27
C THR A 598 -7.12 -19.35 3.25
N VAL A 599 -5.94 -19.91 3.00
CA VAL A 599 -5.30 -20.90 3.88
C VAL A 599 -4.05 -20.28 4.48
N VAL A 600 -4.07 -20.11 5.80
CA VAL A 600 -2.99 -19.47 6.58
C VAL A 600 -2.24 -20.53 7.37
N GLY A 601 -0.92 -20.54 7.24
CA GLY A 601 -0.02 -21.36 8.05
C GLY A 601 0.75 -20.48 9.04
N TYR A 602 0.49 -20.68 10.33
CA TYR A 602 1.08 -19.85 11.37
C TYR A 602 2.57 -20.11 11.51
N LEU A 603 3.36 -19.03 11.42
CA LEU A 603 4.79 -19.08 11.67
C LEU A 603 5.08 -18.81 13.15
N PRO A 604 6.20 -19.33 13.68
CA PRO A 604 6.59 -19.06 15.06
C PRO A 604 6.68 -17.55 15.31
N ARG A 605 5.87 -17.02 16.24
CA ARG A 605 5.82 -15.59 16.54
C ARG A 605 7.13 -15.05 17.12
N ILE A 606 7.34 -13.73 16.99
CA ILE A 606 8.34 -13.01 17.77
C ILE A 606 7.78 -12.79 19.17
N ASP A 607 8.57 -13.12 20.19
CA ASP A 607 8.32 -12.71 21.56
C ASP A 607 9.12 -11.43 21.85
N LEU A 608 8.43 -10.34 22.15
CA LEU A 608 9.02 -9.06 22.48
C LEU A 608 9.10 -8.94 24.01
N PRO A 609 10.30 -8.97 24.61
CA PRO A 609 10.41 -8.72 26.03
C PRO A 609 9.99 -7.28 26.34
N GLU A 610 9.11 -7.11 27.33
CA GLU A 610 8.82 -5.79 27.88
C GLU A 610 10.12 -5.19 28.43
N ARG A 611 10.32 -3.89 28.23
CA ARG A 611 11.44 -3.16 28.83
C ARG A 611 11.16 -2.96 30.31
N GLU A 612 12.16 -3.22 31.14
CA GLU A 612 12.09 -2.92 32.57
C GLU A 612 11.76 -1.44 32.77
N SER A 613 10.78 -1.16 33.63
CA SER A 613 10.47 0.21 34.04
C SER A 613 11.69 0.82 34.73
N GLY A 614 12.19 1.93 34.20
CA GLY A 614 13.24 2.71 34.86
C GLY A 614 12.73 3.36 36.14
N GLU A 615 13.64 3.87 36.97
CA GLU A 615 13.26 4.73 38.10
C GLU A 615 12.44 5.93 37.60
N GLU A 616 11.41 6.35 38.35
CA GLU A 616 10.59 7.55 38.11
C GLU A 616 11.44 8.83 38.23
N THR A 617 12.33 9.02 37.28
CA THR A 617 13.17 10.20 37.13
C THR A 617 12.62 11.01 35.98
N ALA A 618 12.59 12.33 36.13
CA ALA A 618 12.20 13.22 35.05
C ALA A 618 13.17 13.04 33.87
N PRO A 619 12.68 12.98 32.62
CA PRO A 619 13.55 12.88 31.46
C PRO A 619 14.49 14.09 31.43
N VAL A 620 15.78 13.85 31.17
CA VAL A 620 16.79 14.90 31.08
C VAL A 620 16.91 15.32 29.63
N SER A 621 16.65 16.59 29.33
CA SER A 621 16.83 17.14 28.00
C SER A 621 18.31 17.12 27.63
N SER A 622 18.65 16.64 26.44
CA SER A 622 20.02 16.68 25.91
C SER A 622 20.44 18.10 25.54
N GLU A 623 19.49 18.90 25.04
CA GLU A 623 19.70 20.29 24.66
C GLU A 623 18.38 21.07 24.64
N THR A 624 18.46 22.34 24.27
CA THR A 624 17.31 23.19 23.98
C THR A 624 17.47 23.75 22.58
N ARG A 625 16.41 23.66 21.78
CA ARG A 625 16.38 24.14 20.39
C ARG A 625 15.33 25.22 20.23
N ARG A 626 15.63 26.22 19.41
CA ARG A 626 14.68 27.28 19.07
C ARG A 626 13.79 26.79 17.91
N VAL A 627 12.50 26.74 18.15
CA VAL A 627 11.50 26.13 17.26
C VAL A 627 10.36 27.11 17.02
N PHE A 628 9.81 27.16 15.81
CA PHE A 628 8.65 27.98 15.48
C PHE A 628 7.35 27.17 15.54
N LEU A 629 6.46 27.50 16.48
CA LEU A 629 5.15 26.87 16.69
C LEU A 629 4.06 27.94 16.67
N GLY A 630 3.94 28.67 15.56
CA GLY A 630 3.18 29.93 15.46
C GLY A 630 3.90 31.14 16.08
N GLU A 631 4.80 30.88 17.02
CA GLU A 631 5.79 31.82 17.53
C GLU A 631 7.09 31.07 17.86
N TRP A 632 8.21 31.80 17.91
CA TRP A 632 9.50 31.22 18.30
C TRP A 632 9.53 30.88 19.79
N ARG A 633 9.84 29.63 20.12
CA ARG A 633 9.97 29.12 21.49
C ARG A 633 11.25 28.32 21.65
N ASP A 634 11.80 28.33 22.86
CA ASP A 634 12.89 27.44 23.25
C ASP A 634 12.28 26.13 23.76
N VAL A 635 12.59 25.03 23.07
CA VAL A 635 11.96 23.72 23.25
C VAL A 635 13.01 22.70 23.71
N PRO A 636 12.75 21.91 24.77
CA PRO A 636 13.66 20.85 25.19
C PRO A 636 13.70 19.72 24.16
N VAL A 637 14.91 19.23 23.89
CA VAL A 637 15.16 18.09 23.01
C VAL A 637 15.57 16.90 23.88
N PHE A 638 14.98 15.74 23.64
CA PHE A 638 15.27 14.49 24.34
C PHE A 638 15.74 13.43 23.36
N ARG A 639 16.79 12.70 23.71
CA ARG A 639 17.20 11.52 22.95
C ARG A 639 16.34 10.33 23.33
N MET A 640 15.69 9.72 22.34
CA MET A 640 14.77 8.59 22.58
C MET A 640 15.45 7.39 23.26
N ASN A 641 16.75 7.15 22.98
CA ASN A 641 17.51 6.07 23.60
C ASN A 641 17.79 6.28 25.10
N ASP A 642 17.70 7.51 25.58
CA ASP A 642 17.93 7.85 27.00
C ASP A 642 16.63 7.77 27.82
N LEU A 643 15.49 7.56 27.16
CA LEU A 643 14.19 7.47 27.81
C LEU A 643 13.88 6.04 28.26
N SER A 644 13.33 5.92 29.47
CA SER A 644 12.89 4.67 30.08
C SER A 644 11.39 4.47 29.93
N SER A 645 10.95 3.20 29.88
CA SER A 645 9.54 2.81 29.85
C SER A 645 8.73 3.51 30.96
N GLY A 646 7.56 4.07 30.59
CA GLY A 646 6.66 4.80 31.50
C GLY A 646 6.97 6.29 31.68
N GLN A 647 8.16 6.77 31.28
CA GLN A 647 8.45 8.20 31.33
C GLN A 647 7.49 8.98 30.42
N SER A 648 7.02 10.13 30.93
CA SER A 648 6.08 11.00 30.22
C SER A 648 6.59 12.43 30.18
N MET A 649 6.26 13.14 29.11
CA MET A 649 6.58 14.55 28.92
C MET A 649 5.44 15.28 28.23
N SER A 650 5.27 16.54 28.57
CA SER A 650 4.28 17.42 27.96
C SER A 650 4.95 18.30 26.91
N GLY A 651 4.24 18.56 25.81
CA GLY A 651 4.72 19.49 24.79
C GLY A 651 4.71 20.96 25.28
N PRO A 652 5.48 21.85 24.63
CA PRO A 652 6.30 21.56 23.45
C PRO A 652 7.59 20.81 23.80
N ALA A 653 7.91 19.76 23.04
CA ALA A 653 9.15 19.00 23.14
C ALA A 653 9.54 18.38 21.78
N ILE A 654 10.82 18.07 21.60
CA ILE A 654 11.31 17.27 20.47
C ILE A 654 11.90 15.97 21.00
N LEU A 655 11.51 14.84 20.41
CA LEU A 655 12.17 13.56 20.64
C LEU A 655 12.99 13.19 19.41
N GLU A 656 14.28 12.90 19.61
CA GLU A 656 15.19 12.57 18.51
C GLU A 656 15.78 11.17 18.66
N SER A 657 15.89 10.50 17.52
CA SER A 657 16.68 9.30 17.31
C SER A 657 17.55 9.50 16.07
N ASP A 658 18.42 8.53 15.79
CA ASP A 658 19.28 8.56 14.61
C ASP A 658 18.49 8.49 13.28
N TYR A 659 17.21 8.09 13.34
CA TYR A 659 16.41 7.79 12.14
C TYR A 659 15.10 8.58 12.03
N THR A 660 14.62 9.18 13.11
CA THR A 660 13.38 9.98 13.10
C THR A 660 13.38 11.02 14.22
N THR A 661 12.57 12.04 14.01
CA THR A 661 12.29 13.12 14.96
C THR A 661 10.78 13.20 15.18
N ILE A 662 10.36 13.26 16.44
CA ILE A 662 8.95 13.39 16.83
C ILE A 662 8.74 14.77 17.43
N LEU A 663 7.79 15.52 16.86
CA LEU A 663 7.36 16.80 17.40
C LEU A 663 6.20 16.57 18.37
N VAL A 664 6.39 16.94 19.64
CA VAL A 664 5.33 16.95 20.64
C VAL A 664 4.83 18.39 20.75
N GLU A 665 3.67 18.68 20.17
CA GLU A 665 3.14 20.05 20.09
C GLU A 665 2.59 20.53 21.45
N PRO A 666 2.40 21.84 21.65
CA PRO A 666 1.83 22.37 22.88
C PRO A 666 0.47 21.74 23.20
N GLY A 667 0.32 21.20 24.42
CA GLY A 667 -0.89 20.52 24.87
C GLY A 667 -0.85 18.99 24.68
N ASP A 668 -0.02 18.49 23.77
CA ASP A 668 0.17 17.05 23.58
C ASP A 668 0.98 16.44 24.74
N GLN A 669 0.84 15.13 24.92
CA GLN A 669 1.59 14.36 25.91
C GLN A 669 2.23 13.14 25.25
N ALA A 670 3.55 12.99 25.40
CA ALA A 670 4.28 11.81 24.94
C ALA A 670 4.64 10.92 26.13
N THR A 671 4.42 9.62 26.00
CA THR A 671 4.74 8.60 26.99
C THR A 671 5.50 7.45 26.33
N VAL A 672 6.58 6.99 26.94
CA VAL A 672 7.31 5.79 26.47
C VAL A 672 6.51 4.55 26.86
N ASP A 673 6.17 3.72 25.88
CA ASP A 673 5.44 2.47 26.12
C ASP A 673 6.34 1.34 26.65
N ARG A 674 5.71 0.21 27.02
CA ARG A 674 6.37 -0.98 27.56
C ARG A 674 7.36 -1.66 26.61
N PHE A 675 7.32 -1.34 25.32
CA PHE A 675 8.24 -1.87 24.29
C PHE A 675 9.28 -0.84 23.85
N GLY A 676 9.24 0.37 24.41
CA GLY A 676 10.15 1.48 24.12
C GLY A 676 9.73 2.35 22.93
N GLY A 677 8.52 2.17 22.41
CA GLY A 677 7.89 3.10 21.48
C GLY A 677 7.34 4.34 22.19
N ILE A 678 6.81 5.28 21.43
CA ILE A 678 6.20 6.52 21.93
C ILE A 678 4.69 6.47 21.68
N LYS A 679 3.91 6.59 22.75
CA LYS A 679 2.50 6.94 22.69
C LYS A 679 2.38 8.46 22.79
N LEU A 680 1.91 9.09 21.73
CA LEU A 680 1.57 10.50 21.69
C LEU A 680 0.05 10.64 21.84
N ARG A 681 -0.38 11.27 22.92
CA ARG A 681 -1.76 11.71 23.13
C ARG A 681 -1.89 13.13 22.60
N VAL A 682 -2.63 13.28 21.51
CA VAL A 682 -2.81 14.54 20.81
C VAL A 682 -3.95 15.32 21.44
N ALA A 683 -3.66 16.56 21.84
CA ALA A 683 -4.68 17.47 22.35
C ALA A 683 -5.70 17.79 21.26
N GLN A 684 -6.97 17.55 21.57
CA GLN A 684 -8.08 17.85 20.67
C GLN A 684 -8.51 19.29 20.88
N ASP A 685 -8.60 20.06 19.80
CA ASP A 685 -9.19 21.39 19.84
C ASP A 685 -10.66 21.25 20.23
N ARG A 686 -10.99 21.63 21.47
CA ARG A 686 -12.39 21.79 21.85
C ARG A 686 -12.92 22.98 21.06
N PRO A 687 -14.05 22.88 20.35
CA PRO A 687 -14.71 24.06 19.84
C PRO A 687 -15.12 24.91 21.04
N ASP A 688 -14.34 25.94 21.36
CA ASP A 688 -14.76 26.96 22.30
C ASP A 688 -15.99 27.64 21.69
N ALA A 689 -17.15 27.42 22.31
CA ALA A 689 -18.44 28.00 21.95
C ALA A 689 -18.50 29.53 22.19
N GLY A 690 -17.41 30.27 21.94
CA GLY A 690 -17.30 31.69 22.28
C GLY A 690 -16.22 32.48 21.55
N ALA A 691 -15.36 31.88 20.73
CA ALA A 691 -14.37 32.66 19.95
C ALA A 691 -15.01 33.18 18.66
N SER A 692 -15.73 34.30 18.76
CA SER A 692 -16.02 35.13 17.59
C SER A 692 -14.70 35.67 17.06
N ALA A 693 -14.17 35.03 16.02
CA ALA A 693 -13.05 35.56 15.26
C ALA A 693 -13.49 36.92 14.70
N THR A 694 -12.84 37.98 15.16
CA THR A 694 -13.00 39.31 14.59
C THR A 694 -12.34 39.26 13.23
N LEU A 695 -13.15 39.30 12.16
CA LEU A 695 -12.70 39.45 10.77
C LEU A 695 -12.01 40.81 10.64
N ALA A 696 -10.70 40.83 10.89
CA ALA A 696 -9.86 42.01 10.78
C ALA A 696 -8.70 41.73 9.80
N ALA A 697 -9.05 41.38 8.56
CA ALA A 697 -8.20 41.54 7.38
C ALA A 697 -9.12 41.63 6.14
N ASP A 698 -8.94 42.65 5.30
CA ASP A 698 -9.74 42.88 4.07
C ASP A 698 -9.46 41.82 2.97
N GLN A 699 -8.49 40.91 3.20
CA GLN A 699 -8.20 39.76 2.35
C GLN A 699 -7.91 38.53 3.24
N PRO A 700 -8.44 37.34 2.89
CA PRO A 700 -8.13 36.11 3.61
C PRO A 700 -6.65 35.75 3.45
N ASP A 701 -6.04 35.29 4.54
CA ASP A 701 -4.67 34.76 4.55
C ASP A 701 -4.50 33.66 3.48
N PRO A 702 -3.52 33.75 2.56
CA PRO A 702 -3.33 32.79 1.47
C PRO A 702 -3.18 31.34 1.93
N ILE A 703 -2.57 31.08 3.09
CA ILE A 703 -2.44 29.73 3.65
C ILE A 703 -3.82 29.21 4.08
N THR A 704 -4.58 30.03 4.79
CA THR A 704 -5.95 29.71 5.20
C THR A 704 -6.86 29.49 4.00
N LEU A 705 -6.72 30.29 2.93
CA LEU A 705 -7.46 30.10 1.69
C LEU A 705 -7.15 28.73 1.05
N ALA A 706 -5.87 28.38 0.89
CA ALA A 706 -5.45 27.09 0.33
C ALA A 706 -5.98 25.90 1.17
N VAL A 707 -5.96 26.01 2.50
CA VAL A 707 -6.52 24.98 3.40
C VAL A 707 -8.04 24.83 3.20
N ILE A 708 -8.79 25.94 3.13
CA ILE A 708 -10.26 25.90 2.95
C ILE A 708 -10.63 25.32 1.59
N GLU A 709 -9.95 25.75 0.52
CA GLU A 709 -10.17 25.27 -0.84
C GLU A 709 -9.98 23.75 -0.92
N HIS A 710 -8.84 23.25 -0.44
CA HIS A 710 -8.54 21.82 -0.46
C HIS A 710 -9.56 20.98 0.35
N ARG A 711 -10.11 21.56 1.43
CA ARG A 711 -11.16 20.91 2.24
C ARG A 711 -12.49 20.84 1.48
N LEU A 712 -12.88 21.90 0.78
CA LEU A 712 -14.12 21.91 0.01
C LEU A 712 -14.05 20.97 -1.21
N GLU A 713 -12.90 20.92 -1.89
CA GLU A 713 -12.63 19.94 -2.94
C GLU A 713 -12.77 18.50 -2.42
N SER A 714 -12.17 18.21 -1.27
CA SER A 714 -12.24 16.89 -0.64
C SER A 714 -13.67 16.47 -0.30
N ILE A 715 -14.50 17.38 0.24
CA ILE A 715 -15.93 17.09 0.50
C ILE A 715 -16.66 16.74 -0.80
N ALA A 716 -16.40 17.45 -1.89
CA ALA A 716 -17.06 17.19 -3.17
C ALA A 716 -16.66 15.81 -3.75
N LEU A 717 -15.40 15.39 -3.54
CA LEU A 717 -14.90 14.05 -3.87
C LEU A 717 -15.54 12.97 -2.99
N GLU A 718 -15.65 13.18 -1.67
CA GLU A 718 -16.35 12.26 -0.76
C GLU A 718 -17.80 12.02 -1.18
N MET A 719 -18.52 13.08 -1.56
CA MET A 719 -19.87 12.96 -2.10
C MET A 719 -19.92 12.09 -3.37
N THR A 720 -18.92 12.19 -4.24
CA THR A 720 -18.83 11.40 -5.48
C THR A 720 -18.70 9.92 -5.16
N GLU A 721 -17.82 9.58 -4.22
CA GLU A 721 -17.55 8.20 -3.85
C GLU A 721 -18.78 7.51 -3.25
N VAL A 722 -19.50 8.20 -2.36
CA VAL A 722 -20.75 7.68 -1.76
C VAL A 722 -21.79 7.36 -2.84
N MET A 723 -21.89 8.21 -3.87
CA MET A 723 -22.80 7.99 -5.00
C MET A 723 -22.39 6.78 -5.86
N LEU A 724 -21.09 6.58 -6.13
CA LEU A 724 -20.59 5.43 -6.91
C LEU A 724 -20.89 4.12 -6.20
N ARG A 725 -20.55 4.05 -4.91
CA ARG A 725 -20.68 2.88 -4.05
C ARG A 725 -22.12 2.38 -3.90
N THR A 726 -23.10 3.28 -3.97
CA THR A 726 -24.53 2.95 -3.81
C THR A 726 -25.27 2.82 -5.15
N SER A 727 -24.60 3.02 -6.28
CA SER A 727 -25.24 3.04 -7.59
C SER A 727 -25.57 1.63 -8.13
N MET A 728 -26.79 1.49 -8.67
CA MET A 728 -27.23 0.27 -9.37
C MET A 728 -27.17 0.40 -10.90
N SER A 729 -27.02 1.63 -11.41
CA SER A 729 -27.00 1.89 -12.85
C SER A 729 -25.57 1.87 -13.39
N GLN A 730 -25.34 1.12 -14.48
CA GLN A 730 -24.10 1.15 -15.27
C GLN A 730 -23.78 2.58 -15.77
N ILE A 731 -24.80 3.41 -15.97
CA ILE A 731 -24.64 4.82 -16.36
C ILE A 731 -24.00 5.61 -15.20
N PHE A 732 -24.43 5.38 -13.97
CA PHE A 732 -23.82 6.00 -12.79
C PHE A 732 -22.45 5.42 -12.45
N ASN A 733 -22.31 4.09 -12.49
CA ASN A 733 -21.11 3.42 -12.00
C ASN A 733 -19.98 3.47 -13.04
N SER A 734 -20.23 2.91 -14.22
CA SER A 734 -19.20 2.76 -15.25
C SER A 734 -19.01 4.04 -16.04
N SER A 735 -20.11 4.70 -16.43
CA SER A 735 -20.02 5.95 -17.20
C SER A 735 -19.76 7.17 -16.31
N ARG A 736 -19.96 7.08 -14.99
CA ARG A 736 -19.91 8.20 -14.03
C ARG A 736 -20.73 9.41 -14.49
N ASP A 737 -21.92 9.13 -15.02
CA ASP A 737 -22.83 10.14 -15.57
C ASP A 737 -23.66 10.82 -14.48
N PHE A 738 -22.96 11.53 -13.60
CA PHE A 738 -23.51 12.38 -12.54
C PHE A 738 -22.43 13.39 -12.12
N SER A 739 -22.81 14.37 -11.29
CA SER A 739 -21.86 15.36 -10.75
C SER A 739 -22.24 15.74 -9.32
N THR A 740 -21.23 15.94 -8.48
CA THR A 740 -21.38 16.53 -7.15
C THR A 740 -20.68 17.87 -7.12
N ALA A 741 -21.30 18.86 -6.49
CA ALA A 741 -20.79 20.22 -6.43
C ALA A 741 -21.18 20.89 -5.12
N ILE A 742 -20.31 21.78 -4.66
CA ILE A 742 -20.59 22.75 -3.60
C ILE A 742 -20.75 24.11 -4.28
N LEU A 743 -21.86 24.78 -3.98
CA LEU A 743 -22.19 26.10 -4.50
C LEU A 743 -22.26 27.09 -3.34
N ASP A 744 -21.97 28.36 -3.60
CA ASP A 744 -22.22 29.43 -2.66
C ASP A 744 -23.70 29.86 -2.65
N ALA A 745 -24.01 30.90 -1.86
CA ALA A 745 -25.37 31.43 -1.75
C ALA A 745 -25.89 32.07 -3.05
N ASP A 746 -25.00 32.45 -3.96
CA ASP A 746 -25.30 33.05 -5.27
C ASP A 746 -25.23 32.01 -6.40
N CYS A 747 -25.25 30.70 -6.06
CA CYS A 747 -25.15 29.58 -6.99
C CYS A 747 -23.83 29.51 -7.79
N GLN A 748 -22.77 30.17 -7.33
CA GLN A 748 -21.46 30.07 -7.96
C GLN A 748 -20.75 28.79 -7.51
N LEU A 749 -20.01 28.18 -8.44
CA LEU A 749 -19.26 26.94 -8.15
C LEU A 749 -18.09 27.23 -7.21
N VAL A 750 -18.08 26.54 -6.07
CA VAL A 750 -17.00 26.62 -5.08
C VAL A 750 -16.07 25.42 -5.16
N ALA A 751 -16.64 24.21 -5.26
CA ALA A 751 -15.89 22.97 -5.43
C ALA A 751 -16.73 21.94 -6.20
N GLN A 752 -16.06 21.01 -6.86
CA GLN A 752 -16.69 19.98 -7.69
C GLN A 752 -15.97 18.64 -7.49
N GLY A 753 -16.74 17.56 -7.38
CA GLY A 753 -16.19 16.20 -7.41
C GLY A 753 -15.98 15.69 -8.83
N GLU A 754 -15.36 14.53 -8.98
CA GLU A 754 -15.16 13.91 -10.31
C GLU A 754 -16.50 13.48 -10.93
N GLY A 755 -17.05 14.30 -11.82
CA GLY A 755 -18.33 14.05 -12.48
C GLY A 755 -18.60 15.00 -13.65
N ILE A 756 -19.54 14.68 -14.54
CA ILE A 756 -19.64 15.33 -15.86
C ILE A 756 -19.86 16.85 -15.74
N PRO A 757 -18.92 17.71 -16.20
CA PRO A 757 -18.95 19.15 -16.00
C PRO A 757 -20.18 19.83 -16.59
N VAL A 758 -20.76 19.22 -17.63
CA VAL A 758 -21.96 19.75 -18.31
C VAL A 758 -23.14 19.90 -17.35
N HIS A 759 -23.29 19.00 -16.36
CA HIS A 759 -24.37 19.06 -15.38
C HIS A 759 -24.31 20.33 -14.52
N ILE A 760 -23.10 20.79 -14.21
CA ILE A 760 -22.87 21.96 -13.36
C ILE A 760 -22.96 23.25 -14.18
N SER A 761 -22.47 23.23 -15.42
CA SER A 761 -22.61 24.37 -16.34
C SER A 761 -24.06 24.69 -16.74
N ALA A 762 -25.00 23.79 -16.45
CA ALA A 762 -26.43 23.97 -16.67
C ALA A 762 -27.17 24.52 -15.43
N LEU A 763 -26.48 24.73 -14.32
CA LEU A 763 -27.06 25.33 -13.12
C LEU A 763 -27.38 26.82 -13.39
N PRO A 764 -28.57 27.30 -12.96
CA PRO A 764 -28.93 28.69 -13.15
C PRO A 764 -28.02 29.58 -12.29
N ILE A 765 -27.26 30.46 -12.97
CA ILE A 765 -26.55 31.60 -12.39
C ILE A 765 -27.56 32.70 -12.07
#